data_AF-A0A943PX47-F1
#
_entry.id   AF-A0A943PX47-F1
#
_cell.length_a   1.000
_cell.length_b   1.000
_cell.length_c   1.000
_cell.angle_alpha   90.00
_cell.angle_beta   90.00
_cell.angle_gamma   90.00
#
_symmetry.space_group_name_H-M   'P 1'
#
loop_
_entity.id
_entity.type
_entity.pdbx_description
1 polymer ?
#
loop_
_entity_poly.entity_id
_entity_poly.type
_entity_poly.pdbx_seq_one_letter_code
_entity_poly.pdbx_strand_id
1 'polypeptide(L)'
;MRRKLLLVASFIIVSLVTFGITTVPMGEVDQNKDDRIIGGADEVELDLLTDTITSQNGVNLKYGNLKLKVFNLRRDKDENRVYLKDNLIAQVEQPTGVLKIESKEGDVSLDGNQGVFYDNFGYLEIGKVTGGEAPNDKIYFGGKVFDYNNGKLFINNGWITTDYNVAESGDPDKAGYHFLSKEIIVEPDKQLTLKGSDFYMGSSDIFPFSLPWYRLNIREGSKVPLFPEWGTKDYYGWQTSWGVLYGDKDSKFRGGFAPKFADQMGLLIGRWENWYTTDKFGTAKLDIDDALVWSKTDKSEDKKSDVEYEEKNKRYRVNYTHEYNGEKGKLYFNTISATYNMVPKLDDIITDYEGNSFFHNNGVKRPKLDSNMMFFSMNSDLKELGENKDITLKTRLKLTDDKEAYAWMVYDDIDDIDYGSNIDNDLFSQVSLYKDNVKYKIGGYYNYLYDMDPGSTLNDTQSRAEDFGFEFFEKENNIGFSYDEKNGDRFRKLGLWERDPKLDSLLKFNTLLGGDLYYNYNPSMIREYSQYDSKDLRISFGDYDLYGDYRVKAGLNINEYTRKLDLTKDPLRENVVKNNERSKEYNRFENIIYHDFREVRGYVDFYDDTTKFTFASGETKEEFWDRDGIYYISDFKDGSYRKYVNESKFYEVSAEQNEISLGNYGELALFGGIRYDKYDKGYNPYGKNYATGEDSTLRTQLKLNHIVDLFDNREDKNRKIDFAMNNDLKLFYQRYDYDSGDINFGDTVDKDRNKKVSSKEIRLKNKDNIYEVKDTVTTTVGNTETVYNVEYKRAENPANTDNLNGQLFKNDLTFKIDDKQSLTLNYGQDRRYTNENMRDHNYNDLTFINYGGSYTYDNHKFSYETQGIDSKIWDIKNEDKFLNNAKEKIRANTYGYNYSFDDNQLGISFSQGTDVRDNYTLNMRELDVDNKIYKVSFLDGGDVENYYAVTYEDYKHKEDGAKRNIDGEMRNIGNSDVLSLTYEYRDKRFTDEELKNYAELEFDKDSNTLSQAELYRVRDILRDRERNSVNFNLNSIMYDRFNSLGDYKRNFKVYLMAQRNEARYDKTGDLWDSLEEVNAKIFYSQNRYGIGYEIDDNAGWNKDKWNKVDREHKVSLMAKIGKPSQGWNIRTYAKFYENYNDKSAENRNKKSLDGLGIEIGREFGYYQWALAYEQEYDLGTRDYEWRAALQFTLLAFPDKPIFGLGATTGADKRTTPDTYLFDGLKPEDVID
;
A
#
# COMPACT_ATOMS: atom_id res chain seq x y z
N MET A 1 1.36 -15.49 -55.36
CA MET A 1 -0.12 -15.61 -55.40
C MET A 1 -0.61 -16.99 -55.86
N ARG A 2 -0.18 -17.55 -57.01
CA ARG A 2 -0.59 -18.90 -57.47
C ARG A 2 -0.32 -20.07 -56.49
N ARG A 3 0.75 -20.02 -55.68
CA ARG A 3 1.03 -21.02 -54.63
C ARG A 3 0.16 -20.89 -53.36
N LYS A 4 -0.38 -19.70 -53.07
CA LYS A 4 -1.34 -19.50 -51.95
C LYS A 4 -2.77 -19.92 -52.34
N LEU A 5 -3.14 -19.79 -53.62
CA LEU A 5 -4.42 -20.25 -54.15
C LEU A 5 -4.53 -21.79 -54.25
N LEU A 6 -3.43 -22.49 -54.53
CA LEU A 6 -3.37 -23.96 -54.49
C LEU A 6 -3.50 -24.51 -53.06
N LEU A 7 -2.88 -23.87 -52.07
CA LEU A 7 -2.99 -24.28 -50.66
C LEU A 7 -4.41 -24.11 -50.12
N VAL A 8 -5.11 -23.03 -50.51
CA VAL A 8 -6.51 -22.80 -50.14
C VAL A 8 -7.45 -23.81 -50.82
N ALA A 9 -7.19 -24.18 -52.07
CA ALA A 9 -7.97 -25.21 -52.77
C ALA A 9 -7.75 -26.60 -52.15
N SER A 10 -6.51 -26.95 -51.79
CA SER A 10 -6.19 -28.18 -51.06
C SER A 10 -6.82 -28.20 -49.67
N PHE A 11 -6.82 -27.06 -48.96
CA PHE A 11 -7.47 -26.92 -47.65
C PHE A 11 -8.99 -27.12 -47.75
N ILE A 12 -9.66 -26.51 -48.75
CA ILE A 12 -11.10 -26.68 -49.00
C ILE A 12 -11.45 -28.13 -49.35
N ILE A 13 -10.63 -28.80 -50.15
CA ILE A 13 -10.83 -30.22 -50.52
C ILE A 13 -10.64 -31.14 -49.30
N VAL A 14 -9.61 -30.90 -48.49
CA VAL A 14 -9.39 -31.63 -47.22
C VAL A 14 -10.54 -31.39 -46.24
N SER A 15 -11.07 -30.16 -46.13
CA SER A 15 -12.23 -29.87 -45.28
C SER A 15 -13.53 -30.52 -45.76
N LEU A 16 -13.78 -30.57 -47.07
CA LEU A 16 -14.97 -31.22 -47.66
C LEU A 16 -14.95 -32.74 -47.47
N VAL A 17 -13.77 -33.35 -47.61
CA VAL A 17 -13.55 -34.80 -47.48
C VAL A 17 -13.57 -35.23 -46.01
N THR A 18 -12.88 -34.51 -45.12
CA THR A 18 -12.73 -34.90 -43.71
C THR A 18 -14.04 -34.68 -42.92
N PHE A 19 -14.84 -33.65 -43.25
CA PHE A 19 -15.98 -33.23 -42.41
C PHE A 19 -17.38 -33.40 -43.00
N GLY A 20 -17.56 -33.66 -44.30
CA GLY A 20 -18.89 -33.99 -44.85
C GLY A 20 -19.89 -32.83 -44.77
N ILE A 21 -19.46 -31.62 -45.10
CA ILE A 21 -20.32 -30.43 -45.18
C ILE A 21 -20.93 -30.39 -46.59
N THR A 22 -22.25 -30.56 -46.70
CA THR A 22 -22.97 -30.65 -48.00
C THR A 22 -23.40 -29.31 -48.59
N THR A 23 -23.23 -28.18 -47.87
CA THR A 23 -23.54 -26.83 -48.37
C THR A 23 -22.59 -25.79 -47.79
N VAL A 24 -22.07 -24.89 -48.63
CA VAL A 24 -21.38 -23.67 -48.19
C VAL A 24 -22.46 -22.61 -47.92
N PRO A 25 -22.68 -22.15 -46.67
CA PRO A 25 -23.56 -21.02 -46.43
C PRO A 25 -22.77 -19.73 -46.71
N MET A 26 -23.14 -19.00 -47.76
CA MET A 26 -22.83 -17.58 -47.85
C MET A 26 -23.89 -16.83 -47.03
N GLY A 27 -23.61 -16.55 -45.75
CA GLY A 27 -24.47 -15.80 -44.83
C GLY A 27 -23.77 -15.61 -43.48
N GLU A 28 -24.02 -14.47 -42.82
CA GLU A 28 -23.29 -13.94 -41.65
C GLU A 28 -22.89 -14.98 -40.60
N VAL A 29 -21.60 -14.96 -40.24
CA VAL A 29 -20.99 -15.84 -39.25
C VAL A 29 -21.15 -15.23 -37.86
N ASP A 30 -22.16 -15.70 -37.14
CA ASP A 30 -22.25 -15.58 -35.68
C ASP A 30 -22.43 -16.98 -35.06
N GLN A 31 -21.50 -17.87 -35.39
CA GLN A 31 -21.32 -19.16 -34.70
C GLN A 31 -20.01 -19.08 -33.91
N ASN A 32 -20.06 -19.48 -32.64
CA ASN A 32 -18.96 -19.50 -31.68
C ASN A 32 -17.64 -19.94 -32.34
N LYS A 33 -16.56 -19.18 -32.09
CA LYS A 33 -15.22 -19.45 -32.64
C LYS A 33 -14.64 -20.83 -32.26
N ASP A 34 -15.23 -21.52 -31.28
CA ASP A 34 -14.74 -22.78 -30.71
C ASP A 34 -15.05 -24.03 -31.58
N ASP A 35 -15.96 -23.95 -32.54
CA ASP A 35 -16.40 -25.11 -33.35
C ASP A 35 -15.61 -25.33 -34.65
N ARG A 36 -14.50 -24.61 -34.88
CA ARG A 36 -13.68 -24.77 -36.09
C ARG A 36 -12.53 -25.75 -35.87
N ILE A 37 -12.51 -26.84 -36.63
CA ILE A 37 -11.38 -27.77 -36.65
C ILE A 37 -10.24 -27.19 -37.50
N ILE A 38 -9.08 -26.94 -36.89
CA ILE A 38 -7.87 -26.46 -37.58
C ILE A 38 -6.91 -27.63 -37.73
N GLY A 39 -6.61 -28.02 -38.97
CA GLY A 39 -5.73 -29.14 -39.30
C GLY A 39 -4.49 -28.71 -40.06
N GLY A 40 -3.33 -29.30 -39.76
CA GLY A 40 -2.07 -29.07 -40.47
C GLY A 40 -1.16 -30.30 -40.45
N ALA A 41 -0.64 -30.66 -41.63
CA ALA A 41 0.30 -31.77 -41.83
C ALA A 41 1.19 -31.48 -43.06
N ASP A 42 2.43 -31.99 -43.04
CA ASP A 42 3.41 -31.76 -44.10
C ASP A 42 3.11 -32.58 -45.37
N GLU A 43 2.55 -33.79 -45.21
CA GLU A 43 2.16 -34.70 -46.29
C GLU A 43 1.05 -35.64 -45.79
N VAL A 44 -0.03 -35.82 -46.56
CA VAL A 44 -1.20 -36.63 -46.18
C VAL A 44 -1.69 -37.42 -47.38
N GLU A 45 -1.90 -38.72 -47.20
CA GLU A 45 -2.53 -39.61 -48.17
C GLU A 45 -4.02 -39.79 -47.81
N LEU A 46 -4.89 -39.45 -48.77
CA LEU A 46 -6.35 -39.43 -48.62
C LEU A 46 -6.95 -40.50 -49.52
N ASP A 47 -7.56 -41.52 -48.91
CA ASP A 47 -8.40 -42.50 -49.63
C ASP A 47 -9.88 -42.11 -49.48
N LEU A 48 -10.45 -41.61 -50.58
CA LEU A 48 -11.83 -41.14 -50.67
C LEU A 48 -12.86 -42.28 -50.78
N LEU A 49 -12.44 -43.52 -51.06
CA LEU A 49 -13.34 -44.67 -51.14
C LEU A 49 -13.57 -45.30 -49.76
N THR A 50 -12.60 -45.17 -48.86
CA THR A 50 -12.65 -45.73 -47.51
C THR A 50 -12.74 -44.67 -46.40
N ASP A 51 -12.91 -43.39 -46.76
CA ASP A 51 -12.91 -42.23 -45.85
C ASP A 51 -11.72 -42.29 -44.85
N THR A 52 -10.54 -42.65 -45.37
CA THR A 52 -9.32 -42.89 -44.58
C THR A 52 -8.26 -41.84 -44.86
N ILE A 53 -7.62 -41.36 -43.80
CA ILE A 53 -6.53 -40.38 -43.83
C ILE A 53 -5.31 -41.02 -43.19
N THR A 54 -4.20 -41.06 -43.94
CA THR A 54 -2.91 -41.56 -43.45
C THR A 54 -1.83 -40.50 -43.60
N SER A 55 -0.96 -40.38 -42.60
CA SER A 55 0.15 -39.43 -42.58
C SER A 55 1.37 -40.04 -41.91
N GLN A 56 2.53 -39.96 -42.58
CA GLN A 56 3.79 -40.45 -42.03
C GLN A 56 4.28 -39.60 -40.85
N ASN A 57 3.99 -38.29 -40.85
CA ASN A 57 4.40 -37.36 -39.79
C ASN A 57 3.29 -37.07 -38.76
N GLY A 58 2.12 -37.70 -38.94
CA GLY A 58 0.91 -37.49 -38.17
C GLY A 58 0.12 -36.25 -38.64
N VAL A 59 -1.20 -36.32 -38.51
CA VAL A 59 -2.12 -35.20 -38.75
C VAL A 59 -2.41 -34.52 -37.42
N ASN A 60 -2.05 -33.25 -37.28
CA ASN A 60 -2.43 -32.45 -36.12
C ASN A 60 -3.81 -31.85 -36.35
N LEU A 61 -4.75 -32.15 -35.46
CA LEU A 61 -6.12 -31.70 -35.46
C LEU A 61 -6.37 -30.91 -34.17
N LYS A 62 -6.87 -29.68 -34.25
CA LYS A 62 -7.32 -28.91 -33.09
C LYS A 62 -8.83 -28.63 -33.18
N TYR A 63 -9.58 -28.96 -32.14
CA TYR A 63 -11.01 -28.70 -32.00
C TYR A 63 -11.32 -28.18 -30.58
N GLY A 64 -11.75 -26.92 -30.45
CA GLY A 64 -11.85 -26.27 -29.14
C GLY A 64 -10.56 -26.41 -28.31
N ASN A 65 -10.69 -27.01 -27.12
CA ASN A 65 -9.61 -27.29 -26.17
C ASN A 65 -8.88 -28.63 -26.41
N LEU A 66 -9.30 -29.43 -27.39
CA LEU A 66 -8.69 -30.71 -27.75
C LEU A 66 -7.67 -30.53 -28.89
N LYS A 67 -6.46 -31.05 -28.71
CA LYS A 67 -5.43 -31.23 -29.73
C LYS A 67 -5.19 -32.73 -29.91
N LEU A 68 -5.30 -33.23 -31.13
CA LEU A 68 -5.16 -34.63 -31.47
C LEU A 68 -4.09 -34.77 -32.56
N LYS A 69 -3.14 -35.68 -32.36
CA LYS A 69 -2.17 -36.09 -33.39
C LYS A 69 -2.39 -37.56 -33.71
N VAL A 70 -2.75 -37.85 -34.95
CA VAL A 70 -3.15 -39.19 -35.42
C VAL A 70 -2.44 -39.54 -36.72
N PHE A 71 -2.00 -40.79 -36.87
CA PHE A 71 -1.24 -41.23 -38.05
C PHE A 71 -2.11 -41.97 -39.06
N ASN A 72 -3.12 -42.69 -38.59
CA ASN A 72 -4.11 -43.37 -39.41
C ASN A 72 -5.50 -43.16 -38.82
N LEU A 73 -6.37 -42.48 -39.57
CA LEU A 73 -7.71 -42.15 -39.16
C LEU A 73 -8.69 -42.68 -40.20
N ARG A 74 -9.65 -43.49 -39.78
CA ARG A 74 -10.77 -43.92 -40.62
C ARG A 74 -12.08 -43.43 -40.02
N ARG A 75 -12.83 -42.68 -40.81
CA ARG A 75 -14.15 -42.18 -40.43
C ARG A 75 -15.23 -43.17 -40.85
N ASP A 76 -16.17 -43.46 -39.95
CA ASP A 76 -17.38 -44.23 -40.24
C ASP A 76 -18.63 -43.42 -39.85
N LYS A 77 -19.33 -42.92 -40.87
CA LYS A 77 -20.49 -42.04 -40.69
C LYS A 77 -21.73 -42.82 -40.27
N ASP A 78 -21.84 -44.09 -40.65
CA ASP A 78 -23.03 -44.91 -40.39
C ASP A 78 -23.03 -45.40 -38.93
N GLU A 79 -21.84 -45.69 -38.38
CA GLU A 79 -21.68 -46.08 -36.97
C GLU A 79 -21.42 -44.90 -36.00
N ASN A 80 -21.37 -43.67 -36.51
CA ASN A 80 -21.01 -42.47 -35.74
C ASN A 80 -19.65 -42.56 -35.03
N ARG A 81 -18.67 -43.22 -35.67
CA ARG A 81 -17.37 -43.57 -35.08
C ARG A 81 -16.20 -43.08 -35.93
N VAL A 82 -15.10 -42.80 -35.25
CA VAL A 82 -13.78 -42.59 -35.86
C VAL A 82 -12.83 -43.59 -35.24
N TYR A 83 -12.25 -44.42 -36.10
CA TYR A 83 -11.24 -45.41 -35.72
C TYR A 83 -9.86 -44.79 -35.89
N LEU A 84 -9.11 -44.76 -34.80
CA LEU A 84 -7.77 -44.19 -34.71
C LEU A 84 -6.77 -45.35 -34.58
N LYS A 85 -5.85 -45.46 -35.53
CA LYS A 85 -4.87 -46.53 -35.62
C LYS A 85 -3.45 -45.97 -35.77
N ASP A 86 -2.47 -46.85 -35.53
CA ASP A 86 -1.04 -46.55 -35.70
C ASP A 86 -0.54 -45.43 -34.76
N ASN A 87 -0.98 -45.49 -33.50
CA ASN A 87 -0.72 -44.55 -32.41
C ASN A 87 -1.49 -43.23 -32.52
N LEU A 88 -1.86 -42.68 -31.37
CA LEU A 88 -2.49 -41.37 -31.24
C LEU A 88 -2.02 -40.65 -29.98
N ILE A 89 -1.95 -39.33 -30.06
CA ILE A 89 -1.69 -38.45 -28.93
C ILE A 89 -2.86 -37.48 -28.83
N ALA A 90 -3.60 -37.54 -27.74
CA ALA A 90 -4.65 -36.58 -27.40
C ALA A 90 -4.18 -35.68 -26.25
N GLN A 91 -4.39 -34.38 -26.40
CA GLN A 91 -4.15 -33.37 -25.36
C GLN A 91 -5.41 -32.53 -25.18
N VAL A 92 -5.86 -32.39 -23.95
CA VAL A 92 -7.03 -31.58 -23.60
C VAL A 92 -6.59 -30.50 -22.62
N GLU A 93 -6.75 -29.24 -23.00
CA GLU A 93 -6.55 -28.10 -22.09
C GLU A 93 -7.73 -28.02 -21.10
N GLN A 94 -7.44 -28.05 -19.80
CA GLN A 94 -8.41 -28.01 -18.70
C GLN A 94 -8.04 -26.92 -17.68
N PRO A 95 -8.98 -26.49 -16.81
CA PRO A 95 -8.68 -25.53 -15.73
C PRO A 95 -7.53 -25.99 -14.83
N THR A 96 -7.50 -27.29 -14.47
CA THR A 96 -6.45 -27.88 -13.64
C THR A 96 -5.07 -27.94 -14.33
N GLY A 97 -5.05 -27.95 -15.66
CA GLY A 97 -3.86 -28.12 -16.50
C GLY A 97 -4.14 -28.92 -17.79
N VAL A 98 -3.10 -29.38 -18.48
CA VAL A 98 -3.23 -30.26 -19.65
C VAL A 98 -3.41 -31.73 -19.23
N LEU A 99 -4.47 -32.37 -19.73
CA LEU A 99 -4.63 -33.83 -19.75
C LEU A 99 -4.05 -34.38 -21.06
N LYS A 100 -3.03 -35.23 -20.99
CA LYS A 100 -2.45 -35.91 -22.15
C LYS A 100 -2.73 -37.41 -22.08
N ILE A 101 -3.14 -37.99 -23.19
CA ILE A 101 -3.36 -39.42 -23.38
C ILE A 101 -2.60 -39.85 -24.64
N GLU A 102 -1.79 -40.89 -24.49
CA GLU A 102 -1.13 -41.61 -25.57
C GLU A 102 -1.70 -43.02 -25.62
N SER A 103 -2.14 -43.42 -26.81
CA SER A 103 -2.79 -44.71 -27.01
C SER A 103 -2.33 -45.33 -28.32
N LYS A 104 -2.29 -46.65 -28.37
CA LYS A 104 -1.92 -47.37 -29.60
C LYS A 104 -3.05 -47.35 -30.62
N GLU A 105 -4.27 -47.53 -30.14
CA GLU A 105 -5.50 -47.58 -30.92
C GLU A 105 -6.64 -46.94 -30.11
N GLY A 106 -7.66 -46.42 -30.78
CA GLY A 106 -8.84 -45.91 -30.10
C GLY A 106 -10.03 -45.64 -31.00
N ASP A 107 -11.21 -45.66 -30.39
CA ASP A 107 -12.50 -45.50 -31.06
C ASP A 107 -13.26 -44.34 -30.42
N VAL A 108 -13.38 -43.23 -31.14
CA VAL A 108 -14.08 -42.03 -30.64
C VAL A 108 -15.37 -41.80 -31.39
N SER A 109 -16.38 -41.24 -30.74
CA SER A 109 -17.62 -40.82 -31.39
C SER A 109 -17.39 -39.53 -32.20
N LEU A 110 -18.14 -39.33 -33.29
CA LEU A 110 -17.98 -38.12 -34.13
C LEU A 110 -18.32 -36.81 -33.40
N ASP A 111 -19.12 -36.88 -32.33
CA ASP A 111 -19.46 -35.74 -31.46
C ASP A 111 -18.45 -35.52 -30.32
N GLY A 112 -17.44 -36.41 -30.18
CA GLY A 112 -16.34 -36.27 -29.21
C GLY A 112 -16.70 -36.54 -27.74
N ASN A 113 -17.93 -36.97 -27.45
CA ASN A 113 -18.40 -37.18 -26.07
C ASN A 113 -18.06 -38.56 -25.50
N GLN A 114 -17.72 -39.53 -26.36
CA GLN A 114 -17.36 -40.89 -25.98
C GLN A 114 -16.09 -41.34 -26.70
N GLY A 115 -15.21 -42.04 -26.00
CA GLY A 115 -13.98 -42.59 -26.56
C GLY A 115 -13.49 -43.78 -25.78
N VAL A 116 -13.11 -44.86 -26.47
CA VAL A 116 -12.42 -46.00 -25.85
C VAL A 116 -11.03 -46.07 -26.44
N PHE A 117 -10.02 -46.13 -25.58
CA PHE A 117 -8.63 -46.17 -25.99
C PHE A 117 -7.94 -47.41 -25.40
N TYR A 118 -6.99 -47.97 -26.14
CA TYR A 118 -6.33 -49.24 -25.81
C TYR A 118 -4.81 -49.07 -25.64
N ASP A 119 -4.26 -49.81 -24.67
CA ASP A 119 -2.85 -49.79 -24.27
C ASP A 119 -2.35 -48.36 -24.02
N ASN A 120 -2.83 -47.78 -22.93
CA ASN A 120 -2.80 -46.33 -22.73
C ASN A 120 -1.80 -45.92 -21.68
N PHE A 121 -1.18 -44.78 -21.93
CA PHE A 121 -0.36 -44.04 -20.99
C PHE A 121 -0.75 -42.57 -21.05
N GLY A 122 -0.82 -41.89 -19.91
CA GLY A 122 -1.21 -40.50 -19.88
C GLY A 122 -0.76 -39.78 -18.63
N TYR A 123 -0.94 -38.46 -18.63
CA TYR A 123 -0.75 -37.63 -17.46
C TYR A 123 -1.81 -36.53 -17.37
N LEU A 124 -2.05 -36.05 -16.16
CA LEU A 124 -2.85 -34.87 -15.86
C LEU A 124 -1.98 -33.85 -15.14
N GLU A 125 -1.84 -32.66 -15.69
CA GLU A 125 -1.25 -31.53 -14.97
C GLU A 125 -2.19 -31.07 -13.84
N ILE A 126 -1.60 -30.88 -12.67
CA ILE A 126 -2.25 -30.51 -11.41
C ILE A 126 -1.53 -29.36 -10.68
N GLY A 127 -0.34 -28.93 -11.13
CA GLY A 127 0.47 -27.94 -10.41
C GLY A 127 -0.24 -26.62 -10.12
N LYS A 128 -1.13 -26.16 -11.01
CA LYS A 128 -1.99 -24.98 -10.77
C LYS A 128 -2.91 -25.14 -9.56
N VAL A 129 -3.36 -26.36 -9.31
CA VAL A 129 -4.35 -26.68 -8.29
C VAL A 129 -3.70 -26.98 -6.96
N THR A 130 -2.60 -27.72 -6.99
CA THR A 130 -1.99 -28.28 -5.79
C THR A 130 -0.81 -27.45 -5.29
N GLY A 131 -0.31 -26.51 -6.09
CA GLY A 131 0.94 -25.78 -5.81
C GLY A 131 2.20 -26.60 -6.12
N GLY A 132 2.06 -27.80 -6.69
CA GLY A 132 3.20 -28.63 -7.08
C GLY A 132 3.98 -28.01 -8.24
N GLU A 133 5.27 -27.77 -8.04
CA GLU A 133 6.18 -27.28 -9.07
C GLU A 133 6.54 -28.40 -10.06
N ALA A 134 6.77 -28.06 -11.33
CA ALA A 134 7.25 -29.04 -12.31
C ALA A 134 8.56 -29.67 -11.82
N PRO A 135 8.85 -30.97 -12.07
CA PRO A 135 8.09 -31.95 -12.82
C PRO A 135 7.03 -32.69 -11.98
N ASN A 136 6.82 -32.29 -10.71
CA ASN A 136 5.82 -32.86 -9.79
C ASN A 136 4.43 -32.26 -9.98
N ASP A 137 4.29 -31.39 -10.97
CA ASP A 137 3.06 -30.74 -11.37
C ASP A 137 2.10 -31.70 -12.09
N LYS A 138 2.37 -33.01 -12.14
CA LYS A 138 1.64 -34.00 -12.94
C LYS A 138 1.32 -35.28 -12.18
N ILE A 139 0.16 -35.86 -12.48
CA ILE A 139 -0.21 -37.22 -12.12
C ILE A 139 -0.14 -38.10 -13.37
N TYR A 140 0.68 -39.15 -13.36
CA TYR A 140 0.80 -40.15 -14.42
C TYR A 140 -0.09 -41.35 -14.15
N PHE A 141 -0.71 -41.88 -15.19
CA PHE A 141 -1.55 -43.06 -15.10
C PHE A 141 -1.49 -43.90 -16.37
N GLY A 142 -1.68 -45.20 -16.21
CA GLY A 142 -1.66 -46.16 -17.31
C GLY A 142 -2.64 -47.29 -17.09
N GLY A 143 -3.02 -47.97 -18.17
CA GLY A 143 -3.99 -49.06 -18.10
C GLY A 143 -4.37 -49.61 -19.48
N LYS A 144 -4.90 -50.83 -19.47
CA LYS A 144 -5.25 -51.56 -20.70
C LYS A 144 -6.37 -50.89 -21.49
N VAL A 145 -7.34 -50.31 -20.79
CA VAL A 145 -8.52 -49.70 -21.40
C VAL A 145 -8.84 -48.40 -20.67
N PHE A 146 -8.86 -47.30 -21.43
CA PHE A 146 -9.32 -45.99 -20.99
C PHE A 146 -10.69 -45.75 -21.63
N ASP A 147 -11.71 -45.56 -20.80
CA ASP A 147 -13.06 -45.23 -21.24
C ASP A 147 -13.34 -43.76 -20.89
N TYR A 148 -13.42 -42.92 -21.91
CA TYR A 148 -13.79 -41.52 -21.80
C TYR A 148 -15.28 -41.37 -22.08
N ASN A 149 -16.01 -40.85 -21.11
CA ASN A 149 -17.45 -40.65 -21.23
C ASN A 149 -17.86 -39.33 -20.58
N ASN A 150 -18.39 -38.40 -21.38
CA ASN A 150 -18.91 -37.10 -20.95
C ASN A 150 -17.96 -36.34 -20.00
N GLY A 151 -16.69 -36.20 -20.38
CA GLY A 151 -15.72 -35.43 -19.60
C GLY A 151 -15.04 -36.18 -18.45
N LYS A 152 -15.42 -37.43 -18.16
CA LYS A 152 -14.79 -38.29 -17.14
C LYS A 152 -13.95 -39.37 -17.82
N LEU A 153 -12.82 -39.71 -17.21
CA LEU A 153 -11.94 -40.78 -17.66
C LEU A 153 -11.98 -41.92 -16.65
N PHE A 154 -12.36 -43.11 -17.10
CA PHE A 154 -12.36 -44.35 -16.34
C PHE A 154 -11.20 -45.23 -16.82
N ILE A 155 -10.39 -45.70 -15.88
CA ILE A 155 -9.24 -46.55 -16.16
C ILE A 155 -9.44 -47.85 -15.40
N ASN A 156 -9.64 -48.95 -16.12
CA ASN A 156 -9.88 -50.26 -15.54
C ASN A 156 -8.57 -51.05 -15.40
N ASN A 157 -8.35 -51.65 -14.22
CA ASN A 157 -7.10 -52.33 -13.86
C ASN A 157 -5.88 -51.46 -14.18
N GLY A 158 -5.95 -50.21 -13.73
CA GLY A 158 -4.95 -49.19 -14.00
C GLY A 158 -4.01 -48.98 -12.83
N TRP A 159 -2.98 -48.21 -13.10
CA TRP A 159 -2.04 -47.74 -12.10
C TRP A 159 -1.91 -46.21 -12.18
N ILE A 160 -1.51 -45.60 -11.07
CA ILE A 160 -1.32 -44.15 -10.96
C ILE A 160 -0.15 -43.80 -10.05
N THR A 161 0.58 -42.76 -10.40
CA THR A 161 1.73 -42.24 -9.64
C THR A 161 1.95 -40.77 -9.97
N THR A 162 2.61 -40.02 -9.11
CA THR A 162 3.13 -38.69 -9.46
C THR A 162 4.63 -38.71 -9.72
N ASP A 163 5.25 -39.90 -9.76
CA ASP A 163 6.66 -40.06 -10.10
C ASP A 163 6.89 -39.79 -11.60
N TYR A 164 7.74 -38.82 -11.94
CA TYR A 164 8.13 -38.54 -13.31
C TYR A 164 8.86 -39.71 -14.00
N ASN A 165 9.50 -40.64 -13.26
CA ASN A 165 10.27 -41.74 -13.83
C ASN A 165 9.46 -42.67 -14.77
N VAL A 166 8.13 -42.66 -14.65
CA VAL A 166 7.25 -43.42 -15.55
C VAL A 166 6.98 -42.73 -16.89
N ALA A 167 7.33 -41.44 -17.04
CA ALA A 167 7.06 -40.65 -18.24
C ALA A 167 7.69 -41.22 -19.52
N GLU A 168 8.85 -41.86 -19.41
CA GLU A 168 9.56 -42.46 -20.54
C GLU A 168 9.31 -43.96 -20.71
N SER A 169 8.90 -44.65 -19.64
CA SER A 169 8.81 -46.11 -19.61
C SER A 169 7.40 -46.67 -19.70
N GLY A 170 6.39 -45.92 -19.25
CA GLY A 170 5.01 -46.39 -19.16
C GLY A 170 4.81 -47.61 -18.23
N ASP A 171 5.78 -47.87 -17.35
CA ASP A 171 5.85 -49.07 -16.50
C ASP A 171 5.75 -48.68 -15.01
N PRO A 172 4.67 -49.06 -14.30
CA PRO A 172 4.45 -48.67 -12.90
C PRO A 172 5.51 -49.23 -11.94
N ASP A 173 6.13 -50.36 -12.26
CA ASP A 173 7.14 -50.99 -11.40
C ASP A 173 8.46 -50.18 -11.38
N LYS A 174 8.63 -49.27 -12.34
CA LYS A 174 9.74 -48.30 -12.38
C LYS A 174 9.42 -47.01 -11.64
N ALA A 175 8.18 -46.81 -11.21
CA ALA A 175 7.83 -45.72 -10.30
C ALA A 175 8.32 -46.05 -8.90
N GLY A 176 8.91 -45.08 -8.20
CA GLY A 176 9.27 -45.24 -6.79
C GLY A 176 8.05 -45.50 -5.89
N TYR A 177 6.86 -45.11 -6.34
CA TYR A 177 5.59 -45.59 -5.83
C TYR A 177 4.52 -45.63 -6.92
N HIS A 178 3.50 -46.47 -6.76
CA HIS A 178 2.28 -46.37 -7.53
C HIS A 178 1.11 -46.97 -6.75
N PHE A 179 -0.10 -46.53 -7.07
CA PHE A 179 -1.30 -47.27 -6.67
C PHE A 179 -1.73 -48.15 -7.83
N LEU A 180 -1.95 -49.43 -7.55
CA LEU A 180 -2.60 -50.34 -8.48
C LEU A 180 -4.07 -50.45 -8.08
N SER A 181 -4.97 -50.07 -8.98
CA SER A 181 -6.39 -49.93 -8.67
C SER A 181 -7.22 -50.75 -9.64
N LYS A 182 -8.25 -51.41 -9.12
CA LYS A 182 -9.25 -52.08 -9.96
C LYS A 182 -9.95 -51.10 -10.90
N GLU A 183 -10.18 -49.89 -10.42
CA GLU A 183 -10.76 -48.79 -11.19
C GLU A 183 -10.19 -47.45 -10.70
N ILE A 184 -9.75 -46.60 -11.62
CA ILE A 184 -9.38 -45.21 -11.38
C ILE A 184 -10.38 -44.33 -12.13
N ILE A 185 -10.89 -43.31 -11.45
CA ILE A 185 -11.84 -42.35 -12.02
C ILE A 185 -11.21 -40.97 -11.90
N VAL A 186 -10.91 -40.36 -13.05
CA VAL A 186 -10.46 -38.97 -13.13
C VAL A 186 -11.69 -38.11 -13.44
N GLU A 187 -12.07 -37.25 -12.49
CA GLU A 187 -13.05 -36.20 -12.69
C GLU A 187 -12.31 -34.85 -12.75
N PRO A 188 -11.99 -34.35 -13.96
CA PRO A 188 -11.37 -33.04 -14.17
C PRO A 188 -11.98 -31.92 -13.31
N ASP A 189 -11.13 -31.06 -12.73
CA ASP A 189 -11.54 -29.90 -11.92
C ASP A 189 -12.48 -30.26 -10.74
N LYS A 190 -12.26 -31.46 -10.17
CA LYS A 190 -13.01 -31.97 -9.03
C LYS A 190 -12.17 -32.90 -8.19
N GLN A 191 -12.02 -34.15 -8.60
CA GLN A 191 -11.39 -35.18 -7.77
C GLN A 191 -10.85 -36.34 -8.60
N LEU A 192 -9.90 -37.05 -8.01
CA LEU A 192 -9.38 -38.32 -8.51
C LEU A 192 -9.78 -39.41 -7.52
N THR A 193 -10.45 -40.47 -7.98
CA THR A 193 -10.91 -41.58 -7.13
C THR A 193 -10.25 -42.88 -7.56
N LEU A 194 -9.62 -43.56 -6.60
CA LEU A 194 -9.06 -44.90 -6.76
C LEU A 194 -9.95 -45.90 -6.03
N LYS A 195 -10.29 -47.04 -6.63
CA LYS A 195 -11.11 -48.09 -5.99
C LYS A 195 -10.38 -49.43 -5.93
N GLY A 196 -10.49 -50.10 -4.78
CA GLY A 196 -9.82 -51.38 -4.51
C GLY A 196 -8.33 -51.29 -4.84
N SER A 197 -7.65 -50.36 -4.17
CA SER A 197 -6.30 -49.94 -4.51
C SER A 197 -5.28 -50.47 -3.53
N ASP A 198 -4.20 -51.02 -4.05
CA ASP A 198 -3.03 -51.46 -3.31
C ASP A 198 -1.91 -50.43 -3.55
N PHE A 199 -1.18 -50.07 -2.49
CA PHE A 199 -0.11 -49.07 -2.58
C PHE A 199 1.22 -49.79 -2.65
N TYR A 200 1.89 -49.63 -3.78
CA TYR A 200 3.19 -50.21 -4.04
C TYR A 200 4.27 -49.15 -3.90
N MET A 201 5.39 -49.51 -3.25
CA MET A 201 6.67 -48.83 -3.39
C MET A 201 7.58 -49.69 -4.25
N GLY A 202 7.92 -49.21 -5.44
CA GLY A 202 8.47 -50.07 -6.50
C GLY A 202 7.53 -51.24 -6.79
N SER A 203 8.02 -52.47 -6.65
CA SER A 203 7.24 -53.70 -6.86
C SER A 203 6.66 -54.31 -5.58
N SER A 204 6.78 -53.65 -4.42
CA SER A 204 6.36 -54.19 -3.12
C SER A 204 5.10 -53.51 -2.61
N ASP A 205 4.05 -54.29 -2.32
CA ASP A 205 2.85 -53.80 -1.64
C ASP A 205 3.17 -53.50 -0.17
N ILE A 206 2.84 -52.29 0.27
CA ILE A 206 3.18 -51.77 1.60
C ILE A 206 1.99 -51.85 2.56
N PHE A 207 0.76 -51.86 2.06
CA PHE A 207 -0.41 -51.94 2.94
C PHE A 207 -0.78 -53.38 3.26
N PRO A 208 -1.14 -53.69 4.53
CA PRO A 208 -1.65 -55.02 4.88
C PRO A 208 -3.10 -55.26 4.40
N PHE A 209 -3.69 -54.29 3.68
CA PHE A 209 -5.05 -54.35 3.14
C PHE A 209 -5.18 -53.44 1.91
N SER A 210 -6.05 -53.81 0.97
CA SER A 210 -6.43 -52.94 -0.14
C SER A 210 -7.33 -51.81 0.35
N LEU A 211 -7.03 -50.57 -0.03
CA LEU A 211 -7.90 -49.43 0.19
C LEU A 211 -9.19 -49.62 -0.62
N PRO A 212 -10.37 -49.74 0.02
CA PRO A 212 -11.62 -49.92 -0.72
C PRO A 212 -11.89 -48.74 -1.65
N TRP A 213 -11.52 -47.52 -1.23
CA TRP A 213 -11.47 -46.33 -2.06
C TRP A 213 -10.49 -45.29 -1.48
N TYR A 214 -9.89 -44.46 -2.33
CA TYR A 214 -9.03 -43.33 -1.98
C TYR A 214 -9.37 -42.13 -2.88
N ARG A 215 -9.50 -40.92 -2.33
CA ARG A 215 -9.91 -39.73 -3.10
C ARG A 215 -8.95 -38.56 -2.88
N LEU A 216 -8.50 -37.98 -3.97
CA LEU A 216 -7.63 -36.80 -3.99
C LEU A 216 -8.40 -35.59 -4.52
N ASN A 217 -8.21 -34.45 -3.86
CA ASN A 217 -8.79 -33.19 -4.28
C ASN A 217 -7.91 -32.56 -5.35
N ILE A 218 -8.47 -32.35 -6.54
CA ILE A 218 -7.78 -31.73 -7.69
C ILE A 218 -8.59 -30.56 -8.24
N ARG A 219 -9.32 -29.85 -7.36
CA ARG A 219 -10.04 -28.63 -7.72
C ARG A 219 -9.26 -27.38 -7.29
N GLU A 220 -9.01 -26.48 -8.23
CA GLU A 220 -8.24 -25.24 -8.00
C GLU A 220 -8.87 -24.36 -6.92
N GLY A 221 -8.14 -24.08 -5.83
CA GLY A 221 -8.62 -23.25 -4.72
C GLY A 221 -9.47 -23.97 -3.66
N SER A 222 -9.63 -25.30 -3.76
CA SER A 222 -10.32 -26.13 -2.79
C SER A 222 -9.38 -26.65 -1.70
N LYS A 223 -9.83 -26.61 -0.44
CA LYS A 223 -9.08 -27.18 0.70
C LYS A 223 -9.78 -28.36 1.38
N VAL A 224 -10.88 -28.85 0.79
CA VAL A 224 -11.68 -29.92 1.40
C VAL A 224 -10.89 -31.24 1.45
N PRO A 225 -10.80 -31.88 2.62
CA PRO A 225 -10.19 -33.19 2.77
C PRO A 225 -11.09 -34.29 2.22
N LEU A 226 -10.74 -34.92 1.09
CA LEU A 226 -11.56 -35.97 0.48
C LEU A 226 -11.30 -37.38 1.03
N PHE A 227 -10.27 -37.52 1.86
CA PHE A 227 -9.91 -38.71 2.60
C PHE A 227 -9.81 -38.35 4.09
N PRO A 228 -10.08 -39.28 5.04
CA PRO A 228 -9.98 -38.95 6.46
C PRO A 228 -8.60 -38.47 6.89
N GLU A 229 -8.55 -37.25 7.39
CA GLU A 229 -7.42 -36.59 8.05
C GLU A 229 -7.57 -36.74 9.57
N TRP A 230 -6.48 -36.91 10.32
CA TRP A 230 -6.49 -37.12 11.77
C TRP A 230 -5.20 -36.53 12.36
N GLY A 231 -5.26 -35.82 13.49
CA GLY A 231 -4.12 -35.08 14.06
C GLY A 231 -4.30 -34.79 15.56
N THR A 232 -3.30 -34.18 16.21
CA THR A 232 -3.40 -33.71 17.62
C THR A 232 -2.93 -32.25 17.75
N LYS A 233 -3.69 -31.39 18.45
CA LYS A 233 -3.30 -30.01 18.82
C LYS A 233 -3.67 -29.71 20.27
N ASP A 234 -2.98 -28.77 20.94
CA ASP A 234 -3.16 -28.49 22.38
C ASP A 234 -4.60 -28.14 22.78
N TYR A 235 -5.29 -27.32 21.98
CA TYR A 235 -6.67 -26.91 22.26
C TYR A 235 -7.74 -27.81 21.62
N TYR A 236 -7.45 -28.51 20.51
CA TYR A 236 -8.40 -29.46 19.88
C TYR A 236 -8.36 -30.86 20.52
N GLY A 237 -7.21 -31.24 21.07
CA GLY A 237 -6.84 -32.63 21.36
C GLY A 237 -6.69 -33.45 20.08
N TRP A 238 -6.99 -34.75 20.15
CA TRP A 238 -7.08 -35.62 18.97
C TRP A 238 -8.26 -35.19 18.10
N GLN A 239 -7.99 -34.94 16.82
CA GLN A 239 -8.97 -34.48 15.85
C GLN A 239 -9.00 -35.37 14.61
N THR A 240 -10.13 -35.37 13.89
CA THR A 240 -10.26 -35.96 12.56
C THR A 240 -11.21 -35.16 11.67
N SER A 241 -10.91 -35.03 10.38
CA SER A 241 -11.76 -34.36 9.39
C SER A 241 -11.86 -35.16 8.10
N TRP A 242 -13.05 -35.23 7.53
CA TRP A 242 -13.29 -35.95 6.27
C TRP A 242 -14.49 -35.37 5.55
N GLY A 243 -14.38 -35.10 4.25
CA GLY A 243 -15.40 -34.43 3.46
C GLY A 243 -15.62 -34.95 2.05
N VAL A 244 -16.48 -34.23 1.33
CA VAL A 244 -16.91 -34.52 -0.04
C VAL A 244 -16.99 -33.24 -0.87
N LEU A 245 -16.70 -33.35 -2.16
CA LEU A 245 -16.93 -32.29 -3.15
C LEU A 245 -18.24 -32.51 -3.91
N TYR A 246 -18.88 -31.43 -4.31
CA TYR A 246 -20.07 -31.43 -5.20
C TYR A 246 -19.89 -30.44 -6.36
N GLY A 247 -20.69 -30.61 -7.42
CA GLY A 247 -20.56 -29.91 -8.70
C GLY A 247 -19.42 -30.45 -9.57
N ASP A 248 -19.56 -30.37 -10.89
CA ASP A 248 -18.55 -30.77 -11.89
C ASP A 248 -17.97 -29.53 -12.62
N LYS A 249 -16.98 -29.70 -13.51
CA LYS A 249 -16.25 -28.61 -14.21
C LYS A 249 -17.10 -27.62 -15.01
N ASP A 250 -18.33 -27.97 -15.36
CA ASP A 250 -19.27 -27.14 -16.12
C ASP A 250 -20.43 -26.65 -15.24
N SER A 251 -20.45 -27.06 -13.97
CA SER A 251 -21.48 -26.65 -13.01
C SER A 251 -21.28 -25.19 -12.59
N LYS A 252 -22.37 -24.42 -12.56
CA LYS A 252 -22.34 -23.06 -12.00
C LYS A 252 -22.14 -23.04 -10.49
N PHE A 253 -22.59 -24.11 -9.81
CA PHE A 253 -22.46 -24.29 -8.37
C PHE A 253 -21.52 -25.45 -8.08
N ARG A 254 -20.46 -25.19 -7.31
CA ARG A 254 -19.41 -26.14 -6.92
C ARG A 254 -19.03 -25.91 -5.47
N GLY A 255 -18.37 -26.86 -4.84
CA GLY A 255 -17.82 -26.68 -3.51
C GLY A 255 -17.59 -28.01 -2.81
N GLY A 256 -17.51 -27.99 -1.49
CA GLY A 256 -17.38 -29.19 -0.68
C GLY A 256 -17.50 -28.93 0.82
N PHE A 257 -17.67 -30.01 1.58
CA PHE A 257 -17.96 -29.95 3.01
C PHE A 257 -17.20 -31.05 3.75
N ALA A 258 -16.52 -30.69 4.83
CA ALA A 258 -15.79 -31.57 5.73
C ALA A 258 -16.08 -31.22 7.20
N PRO A 259 -16.83 -32.07 7.94
CA PRO A 259 -16.87 -31.98 9.40
C PRO A 259 -15.47 -32.25 9.99
N LYS A 260 -15.20 -31.66 11.15
CA LYS A 260 -14.04 -31.96 11.99
C LYS A 260 -14.53 -32.34 13.38
N PHE A 261 -14.08 -33.47 13.88
CA PHE A 261 -14.32 -33.91 15.26
C PHE A 261 -13.03 -33.69 16.05
N ALA A 262 -13.12 -33.02 17.19
CA ALA A 262 -12.03 -32.76 18.11
C ALA A 262 -12.41 -33.32 19.49
N ASP A 263 -11.56 -34.17 20.07
CA ASP A 263 -11.91 -34.90 21.28
C ASP A 263 -11.94 -34.02 22.54
N GLN A 264 -11.13 -32.96 22.61
CA GLN A 264 -11.14 -31.98 23.71
C GLN A 264 -12.07 -30.80 23.43
N MET A 265 -12.13 -30.31 22.17
CA MET A 265 -12.92 -29.12 21.84
C MET A 265 -14.39 -29.41 21.51
N GLY A 266 -14.68 -30.45 20.73
CA GLY A 266 -16.05 -30.80 20.30
C GLY A 266 -16.22 -31.00 18.79
N LEU A 267 -17.39 -30.64 18.25
CA LEU A 267 -17.74 -30.83 16.84
C LEU A 267 -17.63 -29.51 16.07
N LEU A 268 -16.89 -29.51 14.97
CA LEU A 268 -16.65 -28.36 14.10
C LEU A 268 -17.04 -28.64 12.65
N ILE A 269 -17.31 -27.57 11.90
CA ILE A 269 -17.16 -27.56 10.45
C ILE A 269 -15.68 -27.28 10.20
N GLY A 270 -14.91 -28.31 9.85
CA GLY A 270 -13.48 -28.15 9.58
C GLY A 270 -13.23 -27.32 8.33
N ARG A 271 -13.97 -27.64 7.25
CA ARG A 271 -13.96 -26.88 5.99
C ARG A 271 -15.32 -26.96 5.32
N TRP A 272 -15.90 -25.83 4.95
CA TRP A 272 -17.05 -25.77 4.05
C TRP A 272 -16.83 -24.67 3.02
N GLU A 273 -16.79 -25.06 1.76
CA GLU A 273 -16.58 -24.15 0.63
C GLU A 273 -17.75 -24.23 -0.35
N ASN A 274 -18.19 -23.08 -0.86
CA ASN A 274 -19.27 -22.97 -1.86
C ASN A 274 -18.89 -21.92 -2.88
N TRP A 275 -18.88 -22.29 -4.16
CA TRP A 275 -18.47 -21.47 -5.28
C TRP A 275 -19.63 -21.34 -6.24
N TYR A 276 -19.83 -20.12 -6.72
CA TYR A 276 -20.84 -19.79 -7.71
C TYR A 276 -20.20 -18.96 -8.82
N THR A 277 -20.06 -19.55 -10.00
CA THR A 277 -19.43 -18.90 -11.16
C THR A 277 -20.46 -18.69 -12.26
N THR A 278 -20.52 -17.47 -12.78
CA THR A 278 -21.34 -17.12 -13.94
C THR A 278 -20.61 -16.13 -14.83
N ASP A 279 -20.84 -16.20 -16.15
CA ASP A 279 -20.26 -15.26 -17.11
C ASP A 279 -20.72 -13.81 -16.87
N LYS A 280 -21.87 -13.63 -16.19
CA LYS A 280 -22.48 -12.32 -15.93
C LYS A 280 -21.98 -11.66 -14.65
N PHE A 281 -21.82 -12.43 -13.58
CA PHE A 281 -21.53 -11.91 -12.24
C PHE A 281 -20.12 -12.27 -11.75
N GLY A 282 -19.33 -13.02 -12.51
CA GLY A 282 -18.01 -13.49 -12.06
C GLY A 282 -18.10 -14.68 -11.11
N THR A 283 -17.11 -14.82 -10.24
CA THR A 283 -16.95 -15.94 -9.30
C THR A 283 -17.15 -15.44 -7.87
N ALA A 284 -18.14 -15.98 -7.17
CA ALA A 284 -18.31 -15.82 -5.73
C ALA A 284 -17.88 -17.10 -5.01
N LYS A 285 -17.16 -16.98 -3.91
CA LYS A 285 -16.64 -18.09 -3.10
C LYS A 285 -16.83 -17.80 -1.62
N LEU A 286 -17.49 -18.72 -0.92
CA LEU A 286 -17.67 -18.72 0.54
C LEU A 286 -16.89 -19.88 1.12
N ASP A 287 -15.93 -19.59 1.98
CA ASP A 287 -15.09 -20.55 2.69
C ASP A 287 -15.35 -20.40 4.21
N ILE A 288 -15.63 -21.50 4.90
CA ILE A 288 -15.81 -21.56 6.35
C ILE A 288 -14.80 -22.56 6.89
N ASP A 289 -13.97 -22.10 7.81
CA ASP A 289 -12.88 -22.85 8.43
C ASP A 289 -13.10 -22.95 9.94
N ASP A 290 -12.93 -24.16 10.47
CA ASP A 290 -12.94 -24.51 11.90
C ASP A 290 -14.06 -23.83 12.71
N ALA A 291 -15.29 -23.82 12.17
CA ALA A 291 -16.44 -23.25 12.86
C ALA A 291 -17.00 -24.24 13.89
N LEU A 292 -16.88 -23.91 15.17
CA LEU A 292 -17.34 -24.72 16.29
C LEU A 292 -18.87 -24.78 16.35
N VAL A 293 -19.42 -25.97 16.10
CA VAL A 293 -20.88 -26.23 16.11
C VAL A 293 -21.36 -26.65 17.51
N TRP A 294 -20.52 -27.40 18.22
CA TRP A 294 -20.81 -27.87 19.57
C TRP A 294 -19.50 -27.96 20.37
N SER A 295 -19.44 -27.26 21.51
CA SER A 295 -18.32 -27.27 22.44
C SER A 295 -18.48 -28.33 23.53
N LYS A 296 -17.37 -28.97 23.93
CA LYS A 296 -17.28 -29.87 25.09
C LYS A 296 -16.94 -29.17 26.39
N THR A 297 -16.56 -27.89 26.34
CA THR A 297 -16.14 -27.12 27.52
C THR A 297 -17.35 -26.79 28.40
N ASP A 298 -17.25 -27.07 29.70
CA ASP A 298 -18.30 -26.75 30.68
C ASP A 298 -18.45 -25.23 30.91
N LYS A 299 -19.45 -24.82 31.71
CA LYS A 299 -19.75 -23.41 32.02
C LYS A 299 -18.50 -22.66 32.53
N SER A 300 -18.44 -21.34 32.31
CA SER A 300 -17.29 -20.49 32.71
C SER A 300 -16.92 -20.52 34.20
N GLU A 301 -17.75 -21.15 35.04
CA GLU A 301 -17.56 -21.29 36.49
C GLU A 301 -16.57 -22.42 36.85
N ASP A 302 -16.31 -23.37 35.93
CA ASP A 302 -15.43 -24.53 36.15
C ASP A 302 -14.08 -24.44 35.38
N LYS A 303 -13.72 -23.25 34.88
CA LYS A 303 -12.52 -23.01 34.06
C LYS A 303 -11.21 -23.03 34.87
N LYS A 304 -10.14 -23.60 34.30
CA LYS A 304 -8.76 -23.51 34.85
C LYS A 304 -8.09 -22.16 34.55
N SER A 305 -8.37 -21.61 33.37
CA SER A 305 -7.90 -20.30 32.91
C SER A 305 -8.96 -19.66 32.01
N ASP A 306 -9.01 -18.33 31.97
CA ASP A 306 -9.88 -17.57 31.09
C ASP A 306 -9.51 -17.78 29.62
N VAL A 307 -8.20 -17.86 29.34
CA VAL A 307 -7.64 -18.10 28.00
C VAL A 307 -8.06 -19.48 27.48
N GLU A 308 -7.81 -20.54 28.27
CA GLU A 308 -8.15 -21.92 27.88
C GLU A 308 -9.67 -22.10 27.63
N TYR A 309 -10.50 -21.41 28.42
CA TYR A 309 -11.95 -21.42 28.20
C TYR A 309 -12.30 -20.74 26.88
N GLU A 310 -11.77 -19.55 26.61
CA GLU A 310 -12.07 -18.76 25.40
C GLU A 310 -11.66 -19.48 24.11
N GLU A 311 -10.48 -20.14 24.09
CA GLU A 311 -10.02 -20.96 22.96
C GLU A 311 -11.00 -22.09 22.58
N LYS A 312 -11.63 -22.71 23.59
CA LYS A 312 -12.49 -23.90 23.43
C LYS A 312 -13.99 -23.59 23.44
N ASN A 313 -14.38 -22.36 23.78
CA ASN A 313 -15.78 -21.93 23.87
C ASN A 313 -16.36 -21.53 22.51
N LYS A 314 -15.58 -20.84 21.68
CA LYS A 314 -16.06 -20.31 20.39
C LYS A 314 -14.89 -20.06 19.44
N ARG A 315 -15.04 -20.57 18.21
CA ARG A 315 -14.02 -20.49 17.16
C ARG A 315 -14.70 -20.56 15.79
N TYR A 316 -14.36 -19.66 14.87
CA TYR A 316 -14.72 -19.79 13.46
C TYR A 316 -13.92 -18.79 12.61
N ARG A 317 -13.76 -19.11 11.33
CA ARG A 317 -13.36 -18.16 10.29
C ARG A 317 -14.23 -18.35 9.06
N VAL A 318 -14.92 -17.31 8.64
CA VAL A 318 -15.72 -17.26 7.43
C VAL A 318 -15.09 -16.25 6.50
N ASN A 319 -14.72 -16.68 5.30
CA ASN A 319 -14.18 -15.84 4.25
C ASN A 319 -15.11 -15.86 3.04
N TYR A 320 -15.58 -14.70 2.60
CA TYR A 320 -16.34 -14.55 1.37
C TYR A 320 -15.57 -13.66 0.40
N THR A 321 -15.33 -14.19 -0.79
CA THR A 321 -14.68 -13.51 -1.91
C THR A 321 -15.60 -13.43 -3.10
N HIS A 322 -15.57 -12.32 -3.82
CA HIS A 322 -16.28 -12.14 -5.08
C HIS A 322 -15.36 -11.40 -6.05
N GLU A 323 -15.03 -12.09 -7.13
CA GLU A 323 -14.19 -11.57 -8.20
C GLU A 323 -14.96 -11.50 -9.52
N TYR A 324 -14.89 -10.36 -10.18
CA TYR A 324 -15.40 -10.15 -11.53
C TYR A 324 -14.35 -9.40 -12.35
N ASN A 325 -14.05 -9.92 -13.53
CA ASN A 325 -13.22 -9.28 -14.53
C ASN A 325 -13.88 -9.50 -15.90
N GLY A 326 -14.43 -8.45 -16.48
CA GLY A 326 -15.19 -8.54 -17.72
C GLY A 326 -15.28 -7.21 -18.46
N GLU A 327 -16.18 -7.14 -19.44
CA GLU A 327 -16.37 -5.94 -20.29
C GLU A 327 -16.69 -4.68 -19.49
N LYS A 328 -17.32 -4.83 -18.31
CA LYS A 328 -17.71 -3.71 -17.45
C LYS A 328 -16.61 -3.28 -16.49
N GLY A 329 -15.43 -3.91 -16.53
CA GLY A 329 -14.29 -3.57 -15.68
C GLY A 329 -13.99 -4.66 -14.66
N LYS A 330 -13.47 -4.25 -13.50
CA LYS A 330 -12.98 -5.16 -12.46
C LYS A 330 -13.67 -4.90 -11.12
N LEU A 331 -14.01 -5.96 -10.41
CA LEU A 331 -14.49 -5.95 -9.03
C LEU A 331 -13.79 -7.07 -8.27
N TYR A 332 -13.16 -6.71 -7.17
CA TYR A 332 -12.68 -7.59 -6.13
C TYR A 332 -13.37 -7.19 -4.84
N PHE A 333 -14.03 -8.13 -4.18
CA PHE A 333 -14.60 -7.95 -2.86
C PHE A 333 -14.20 -9.15 -2.00
N ASN A 334 -13.75 -8.89 -0.78
CA ASN A 334 -13.30 -9.90 0.15
C ASN A 334 -13.67 -9.48 1.57
N THR A 335 -14.38 -10.34 2.29
CA THR A 335 -14.74 -10.14 3.69
C THR A 335 -14.39 -11.37 4.51
N ILE A 336 -13.73 -11.15 5.65
CA ILE A 336 -13.30 -12.21 6.56
C ILE A 336 -13.93 -11.91 7.91
N SER A 337 -14.83 -12.76 8.40
CA SER A 337 -15.27 -12.73 9.79
C SER A 337 -14.60 -13.86 10.55
N ALA A 338 -13.92 -13.54 11.65
CA ALA A 338 -13.19 -14.52 12.44
C ALA A 338 -13.30 -14.22 13.93
N THR A 339 -13.14 -15.24 14.76
CA THR A 339 -12.80 -15.06 16.18
C THR A 339 -11.33 -14.67 16.33
N TYR A 340 -10.94 -14.00 17.43
CA TYR A 340 -9.55 -13.54 17.59
C TYR A 340 -8.55 -14.71 17.57
N ASN A 341 -8.92 -15.83 18.19
CA ASN A 341 -8.15 -17.08 18.13
C ASN A 341 -8.04 -17.74 16.72
N MET A 342 -8.75 -17.21 15.71
CA MET A 342 -8.63 -17.61 14.31
C MET A 342 -7.82 -16.59 13.48
N VAL A 343 -7.28 -15.56 14.12
CA VAL A 343 -6.34 -14.58 13.58
C VAL A 343 -5.00 -14.80 14.29
N PRO A 344 -4.05 -15.55 13.69
CA PRO A 344 -2.82 -16.00 14.37
C PRO A 344 -2.10 -14.90 15.15
N LYS A 345 -1.80 -13.76 14.50
CA LYS A 345 -1.12 -12.63 15.13
C LYS A 345 -1.82 -12.11 16.40
N LEU A 346 -3.16 -12.14 16.44
CA LEU A 346 -3.90 -11.72 17.63
C LEU A 346 -3.93 -12.76 18.72
N ASP A 347 -4.01 -14.04 18.36
CA ASP A 347 -3.97 -15.16 19.30
C ASP A 347 -2.64 -15.10 20.08
N ASP A 348 -1.54 -14.88 19.36
CA ASP A 348 -0.19 -14.85 19.92
C ASP A 348 0.02 -13.60 20.80
N ILE A 349 -0.25 -12.38 20.29
CA ILE A 349 -0.11 -11.13 21.08
C ILE A 349 -0.92 -11.19 22.38
N ILE A 350 -2.18 -11.64 22.32
CA ILE A 350 -3.05 -11.67 23.51
C ILE A 350 -2.55 -12.70 24.52
N THR A 351 -2.09 -13.86 24.06
CA THR A 351 -1.59 -14.94 24.92
C THR A 351 -0.27 -14.55 25.58
N ASP A 352 0.65 -13.95 24.83
CA ASP A 352 1.94 -13.46 25.32
C ASP A 352 1.78 -12.33 26.34
N TYR A 353 0.92 -11.36 26.06
CA TYR A 353 0.69 -10.23 26.96
C TYR A 353 -0.01 -10.67 28.25
N GLU A 354 -0.92 -11.64 28.19
CA GLU A 354 -1.55 -12.21 29.38
C GLU A 354 -0.54 -13.03 30.19
N GLY A 355 0.29 -13.85 29.53
CA GLY A 355 1.40 -14.58 30.16
C GLY A 355 2.37 -13.67 30.92
N ASN A 356 2.64 -12.47 30.36
CA ASN A 356 3.49 -11.44 30.96
C ASN A 356 2.76 -10.52 31.96
N SER A 357 1.48 -10.76 32.26
CA SER A 357 0.64 -9.90 33.12
C SER A 357 0.58 -8.44 32.65
N PHE A 358 0.79 -8.18 31.36
CA PHE A 358 0.83 -6.84 30.77
C PHE A 358 -0.47 -6.07 31.03
N PHE A 359 -1.62 -6.71 30.77
CA PHE A 359 -2.94 -6.12 30.96
C PHE A 359 -3.17 -5.65 32.40
N HIS A 360 -2.76 -6.46 33.37
CA HIS A 360 -2.86 -6.12 34.79
C HIS A 360 -1.93 -4.94 35.16
N ASN A 361 -0.68 -4.97 34.69
CA ASN A 361 0.34 -3.98 35.03
C ASN A 361 0.06 -2.60 34.42
N ASN A 362 -0.54 -2.56 33.23
CA ASN A 362 -0.82 -1.31 32.51
C ASN A 362 -2.26 -0.81 32.67
N GLY A 363 -3.09 -1.50 33.47
CA GLY A 363 -4.48 -1.11 33.71
C GLY A 363 -5.37 -1.18 32.47
N VAL A 364 -5.00 -2.01 31.49
CA VAL A 364 -5.69 -2.17 30.20
C VAL A 364 -6.50 -3.45 30.23
N LYS A 365 -7.72 -3.41 29.69
CA LYS A 365 -8.60 -4.59 29.69
C LYS A 365 -8.13 -5.58 28.62
N ARG A 366 -7.84 -6.82 29.02
CA ARG A 366 -7.51 -7.91 28.09
C ARG A 366 -8.64 -8.14 27.07
N PRO A 367 -8.35 -8.17 25.76
CA PRO A 367 -9.31 -8.62 24.74
C PRO A 367 -9.57 -10.12 24.88
N LYS A 368 -10.84 -10.54 24.75
CA LYS A 368 -11.19 -11.97 24.86
C LYS A 368 -10.94 -12.70 23.55
N LEU A 369 -10.31 -13.87 23.58
CA LEU A 369 -10.01 -14.68 22.40
C LEU A 369 -11.26 -15.16 21.64
N ASP A 370 -12.40 -15.26 22.33
CA ASP A 370 -13.70 -15.63 21.78
C ASP A 370 -14.51 -14.45 21.19
N SER A 371 -13.92 -13.26 21.17
CA SER A 371 -14.45 -12.07 20.49
C SER A 371 -14.39 -12.24 18.97
N ASN A 372 -15.23 -11.50 18.25
CA ASN A 372 -15.31 -11.55 16.79
C ASN A 372 -14.73 -10.26 16.21
N MET A 373 -14.08 -10.37 15.06
CA MET A 373 -13.74 -9.25 14.20
C MET A 373 -14.05 -9.59 12.75
N MET A 374 -14.32 -8.57 11.97
CA MET A 374 -14.60 -8.62 10.54
C MET A 374 -13.64 -7.69 9.81
N PHE A 375 -13.00 -8.22 8.78
CA PHE A 375 -12.23 -7.45 7.81
C PHE A 375 -13.02 -7.32 6.51
N PHE A 376 -12.95 -6.14 5.91
CA PHE A 376 -13.56 -5.83 4.62
C PHE A 376 -12.51 -5.23 3.70
N SER A 377 -12.39 -5.81 2.51
CA SER A 377 -11.52 -5.31 1.46
C SER A 377 -12.28 -5.31 0.14
N MET A 378 -12.17 -4.23 -0.61
CA MET A 378 -12.83 -4.11 -1.90
C MET A 378 -12.01 -3.24 -2.82
N ASN A 379 -11.93 -3.62 -4.09
CA ASN A 379 -11.36 -2.79 -5.13
C ASN A 379 -12.21 -2.95 -6.39
N SER A 380 -12.83 -1.87 -6.86
CA SER A 380 -13.60 -1.89 -8.09
C SER A 380 -13.36 -0.67 -8.97
N ASP A 381 -13.35 -0.90 -10.27
CA ASP A 381 -13.46 0.10 -11.32
C ASP A 381 -14.44 -0.44 -12.36
N LEU A 382 -15.73 -0.25 -12.10
CA LEU A 382 -16.82 -0.70 -12.94
C LEU A 382 -17.40 0.46 -13.74
N LYS A 383 -17.57 0.27 -15.04
CA LYS A 383 -18.04 1.26 -16.02
C LYS A 383 -19.20 0.69 -16.84
N GLU A 384 -19.91 1.58 -17.51
CA GLU A 384 -21.01 1.24 -18.41
C GLU A 384 -22.11 0.36 -17.76
N LEU A 385 -22.40 0.59 -16.49
CA LEU A 385 -23.46 -0.10 -15.75
C LEU A 385 -24.85 0.46 -16.12
N GLY A 386 -25.91 -0.30 -15.84
CA GLY A 386 -27.29 0.04 -16.16
C GLY A 386 -27.68 -0.16 -17.64
N GLU A 387 -28.98 -0.07 -17.95
CA GLU A 387 -29.50 -0.28 -19.31
C GLU A 387 -28.90 0.70 -20.34
N ASN A 388 -28.63 1.94 -19.91
CA ASN A 388 -28.10 3.00 -20.76
C ASN A 388 -26.57 3.06 -20.79
N LYS A 389 -25.87 2.15 -20.10
CA LYS A 389 -24.39 2.14 -20.00
C LYS A 389 -23.80 3.47 -19.49
N ASP A 390 -24.52 4.14 -18.61
CA ASP A 390 -24.19 5.49 -18.14
C ASP A 390 -23.75 5.52 -16.66
N ILE A 391 -23.63 4.37 -15.99
CA ILE A 391 -23.26 4.31 -14.57
C ILE A 391 -21.82 3.82 -14.39
N THR A 392 -21.07 4.50 -13.52
CA THR A 392 -19.70 4.15 -13.10
C THR A 392 -19.66 4.02 -11.58
N LEU A 393 -19.06 2.93 -11.09
CA LEU A 393 -18.80 2.67 -9.67
C LEU A 393 -17.30 2.44 -9.50
N LYS A 394 -16.67 3.23 -8.63
CA LYS A 394 -15.30 2.96 -8.17
C LYS A 394 -15.28 2.80 -6.67
N THR A 395 -14.64 1.75 -6.18
CA THR A 395 -14.47 1.52 -4.75
C THR A 395 -13.04 1.10 -4.42
N ARG A 396 -12.53 1.57 -3.30
CA ARG A 396 -11.30 1.06 -2.67
C ARG A 396 -11.53 1.07 -1.17
N LEU A 397 -11.60 -0.11 -0.56
CA LEU A 397 -11.97 -0.29 0.85
C LEU A 397 -10.93 -1.19 1.53
N LYS A 398 -10.52 -0.82 2.74
CA LYS A 398 -9.79 -1.63 3.72
C LYS A 398 -10.29 -1.21 5.11
N LEU A 399 -11.21 -1.98 5.67
CA LEU A 399 -11.89 -1.66 6.93
C LEU A 399 -11.88 -2.87 7.88
N THR A 400 -11.97 -2.59 9.17
CA THR A 400 -12.30 -3.55 10.23
C THR A 400 -13.44 -3.02 11.09
N ASP A 401 -14.30 -3.89 11.59
CA ASP A 401 -15.32 -3.52 12.58
C ASP A 401 -14.76 -3.39 14.01
N ASP A 402 -13.59 -3.99 14.27
CA ASP A 402 -12.88 -3.91 15.54
C ASP A 402 -11.49 -3.27 15.36
N LYS A 403 -11.45 -1.95 15.52
CA LYS A 403 -10.22 -1.16 15.42
C LYS A 403 -9.30 -1.38 16.63
N GLU A 404 -9.84 -1.72 17.80
CA GLU A 404 -9.03 -1.96 19.00
C GLU A 404 -8.22 -3.25 18.84
N ALA A 405 -8.84 -4.32 18.33
CA ALA A 405 -8.13 -5.54 17.96
C ALA A 405 -7.06 -5.28 16.91
N TYR A 406 -7.40 -4.59 15.82
CA TYR A 406 -6.41 -4.24 14.80
C TYR A 406 -5.28 -3.35 15.33
N ALA A 407 -5.55 -2.46 16.29
CA ALA A 407 -4.54 -1.62 16.94
C ALA A 407 -3.44 -2.45 17.64
N TRP A 408 -3.79 -3.57 18.30
CA TRP A 408 -2.80 -4.46 18.91
C TRP A 408 -1.80 -4.98 17.88
N MET A 409 -2.29 -5.41 16.71
CA MET A 409 -1.41 -5.89 15.63
C MET A 409 -0.52 -4.78 15.08
N VAL A 410 -1.06 -3.56 14.94
CA VAL A 410 -0.35 -2.41 14.38
C VAL A 410 0.73 -1.92 15.34
N TYR A 411 0.43 -1.78 16.63
CA TYR A 411 1.39 -1.25 17.59
C TYR A 411 2.55 -2.21 17.83
N ASP A 412 2.28 -3.52 17.79
CA ASP A 412 3.31 -4.55 17.75
C ASP A 412 4.24 -4.40 16.52
N ASP A 413 3.70 -4.09 15.33
CA ASP A 413 4.53 -3.80 14.14
C ASP A 413 5.35 -2.50 14.26
N ILE A 414 4.85 -1.50 15.00
CA ILE A 414 5.55 -0.20 15.17
C ILE A 414 6.69 -0.32 16.17
N ASP A 415 6.54 -1.09 17.25
CA ASP A 415 7.59 -1.24 18.27
C ASP A 415 8.87 -1.87 17.66
N ASP A 416 8.74 -2.65 16.59
CA ASP A 416 9.84 -3.31 15.87
C ASP A 416 10.35 -2.55 14.62
N ILE A 417 9.93 -1.28 14.43
CA ILE A 417 10.29 -0.52 13.20
C ILE A 417 11.74 -0.02 13.24
N ASP A 418 12.57 -0.45 12.27
CA ASP A 418 13.93 0.07 12.12
C ASP A 418 13.93 1.60 11.85
N TYR A 419 14.92 2.32 12.40
CA TYR A 419 15.10 3.75 12.13
C TYR A 419 15.11 4.07 10.62
N GLY A 420 14.18 4.93 10.19
CA GLY A 420 14.02 5.35 8.78
C GLY A 420 13.22 4.38 7.91
N SER A 421 12.67 3.31 8.47
CA SER A 421 11.66 2.47 7.81
C SER A 421 10.28 3.13 7.85
N ASN A 422 9.45 2.83 6.85
CA ASN A 422 8.06 3.29 6.77
C ASN A 422 7.13 2.08 6.85
N ILE A 423 6.14 2.17 7.73
CA ILE A 423 4.98 1.28 7.82
C ILE A 423 3.75 2.19 7.65
N ASP A 424 2.72 1.70 6.96
CA ASP A 424 1.49 2.46 6.69
C ASP A 424 0.31 1.53 6.99
N ASN A 425 -0.40 1.83 8.08
CA ASN A 425 -1.53 1.05 8.59
C ASN A 425 -2.87 1.78 8.45
N ASP A 426 -3.12 2.35 7.28
CA ASP A 426 -4.41 2.99 6.98
C ASP A 426 -5.59 2.01 6.95
N LEU A 427 -6.68 2.43 7.61
CA LEU A 427 -8.03 1.93 7.40
C LEU A 427 -8.82 2.98 6.60
N PHE A 428 -9.30 2.61 5.42
CA PHE A 428 -9.95 3.58 4.53
C PHE A 428 -11.13 2.99 3.75
N SER A 429 -12.03 3.87 3.33
CA SER A 429 -13.13 3.55 2.44
C SER A 429 -13.36 4.68 1.45
N GLN A 430 -13.01 4.45 0.20
CA GLN A 430 -13.24 5.36 -0.91
C GLN A 430 -14.31 4.76 -1.80
N VAL A 431 -15.48 5.38 -1.89
CA VAL A 431 -16.60 4.94 -2.71
C VAL A 431 -17.04 6.09 -3.57
N SER A 432 -17.20 5.87 -4.87
CA SER A 432 -17.77 6.85 -5.78
C SER A 432 -18.71 6.20 -6.78
N LEU A 433 -19.88 6.82 -6.96
CA LEU A 433 -20.93 6.33 -7.84
C LEU A 433 -21.47 7.49 -8.67
N TYR A 434 -21.42 7.36 -9.98
CA TYR A 434 -21.91 8.39 -10.92
C TYR A 434 -22.79 7.77 -11.99
N LYS A 435 -23.89 8.44 -12.33
CA LYS A 435 -24.70 8.21 -13.52
C LYS A 435 -24.59 9.43 -14.42
N ASP A 436 -24.05 9.26 -15.62
CA ASP A 436 -23.74 10.33 -16.56
C ASP A 436 -24.24 10.00 -17.97
N ASN A 437 -25.36 10.62 -18.36
CA ASN A 437 -25.94 10.46 -19.70
C ASN A 437 -26.01 11.78 -20.46
N VAL A 438 -26.64 11.74 -21.64
CA VAL A 438 -26.80 12.92 -22.51
C VAL A 438 -27.61 14.05 -21.89
N LYS A 439 -28.48 13.76 -20.91
CA LYS A 439 -29.37 14.76 -20.28
C LYS A 439 -28.85 15.26 -18.94
N TYR A 440 -28.30 14.38 -18.11
CA TYR A 440 -27.85 14.75 -16.78
C TYR A 440 -26.71 13.88 -16.27
N LYS A 441 -25.98 14.43 -15.30
CA LYS A 441 -25.00 13.77 -14.45
C LYS A 441 -25.49 13.84 -13.01
N ILE A 442 -25.49 12.72 -12.31
CA ILE A 442 -25.82 12.65 -10.88
C ILE A 442 -24.90 11.64 -10.21
N GLY A 443 -24.37 11.96 -9.05
CA GLY A 443 -23.49 11.05 -8.34
C GLY A 443 -22.96 11.62 -7.06
N GLY A 444 -22.06 10.88 -6.44
CA GLY A 444 -21.41 11.29 -5.23
C GLY A 444 -20.25 10.40 -4.87
N TYR A 445 -19.54 10.81 -3.83
CA TYR A 445 -18.47 10.04 -3.24
C TYR A 445 -18.55 10.09 -1.71
N TYR A 446 -17.97 9.08 -1.09
CA TYR A 446 -17.73 9.00 0.35
C TYR A 446 -16.31 8.48 0.56
N ASN A 447 -15.50 9.26 1.26
CA ASN A 447 -14.15 8.90 1.64
C ASN A 447 -14.04 8.90 3.16
N TYR A 448 -13.65 7.77 3.71
CA TYR A 448 -13.34 7.61 5.12
C TYR A 448 -11.87 7.21 5.25
N LEU A 449 -11.16 7.79 6.20
CA LEU A 449 -9.78 7.46 6.56
C LEU A 449 -9.65 7.42 8.07
N TYR A 450 -8.94 6.42 8.56
CA TYR A 450 -8.49 6.30 9.93
C TYR A 450 -7.11 5.65 9.91
N ASP A 451 -6.12 6.48 10.15
CA ASP A 451 -4.71 6.11 10.24
C ASP A 451 -4.43 5.58 11.66
N MET A 452 -3.81 4.40 11.73
CA MET A 452 -3.49 3.73 12.98
C MET A 452 -2.10 4.11 13.51
N ASP A 453 -1.24 4.63 12.65
CA ASP A 453 0.15 5.02 12.89
C ASP A 453 0.47 6.45 12.40
N PRO A 454 -0.32 7.47 12.80
CA PRO A 454 -0.34 8.77 12.15
C PRO A 454 0.92 9.59 12.31
N GLY A 455 1.63 9.78 11.21
CA GLY A 455 2.87 10.55 11.11
C GLY A 455 4.12 9.68 10.97
N SER A 456 3.95 8.36 10.90
CA SER A 456 5.01 7.37 10.65
C SER A 456 5.61 7.52 9.25
N THR A 457 4.82 7.94 8.26
CA THR A 457 5.28 8.13 6.88
C THR A 457 5.11 9.55 6.36
N LEU A 458 5.83 9.88 5.28
CA LEU A 458 5.66 11.16 4.57
C LEU A 458 4.31 11.28 3.82
N ASN A 459 3.56 10.18 3.70
CA ASN A 459 2.25 10.17 3.06
C ASN A 459 1.11 10.45 4.04
N ASP A 460 1.38 10.43 5.34
CA ASP A 460 0.41 10.63 6.42
C ASP A 460 0.06 12.12 6.53
N THR A 461 -0.73 12.59 5.56
CA THR A 461 -1.15 14.01 5.50
C THR A 461 -2.35 14.28 6.39
N GLN A 462 -3.04 13.24 6.87
CA GLN A 462 -4.20 13.29 7.76
C GLN A 462 -4.25 11.98 8.56
N SER A 463 -4.65 12.05 9.83
CA SER A 463 -4.89 10.83 10.64
C SER A 463 -6.33 10.34 10.55
N ARG A 464 -7.27 11.27 10.27
CA ARG A 464 -8.70 10.97 10.17
C ARG A 464 -9.31 11.84 9.08
N ALA A 465 -10.18 11.24 8.27
CA ALA A 465 -11.03 11.97 7.35
C ALA A 465 -12.40 11.31 7.22
N GLU A 466 -13.43 12.13 7.07
CA GLU A 466 -14.77 11.70 6.67
C GLU A 466 -15.35 12.73 5.71
N ASP A 467 -15.03 12.52 4.44
CA ASP A 467 -15.40 13.41 3.34
C ASP A 467 -16.57 12.82 2.58
N PHE A 468 -17.50 13.66 2.18
CA PHE A 468 -18.57 13.25 1.29
C PHE A 468 -18.91 14.35 0.30
N GLY A 469 -19.23 13.93 -0.92
CA GLY A 469 -19.65 14.84 -1.97
C GLY A 469 -20.86 14.29 -2.72
N PHE A 470 -21.71 15.18 -3.19
CA PHE A 470 -22.85 14.87 -4.04
C PHE A 470 -22.96 15.91 -5.15
N GLU A 471 -23.29 15.48 -6.35
CA GLU A 471 -23.57 16.36 -7.48
C GLU A 471 -24.81 15.91 -8.26
N PHE A 472 -25.53 16.89 -8.77
CA PHE A 472 -26.54 16.75 -9.81
C PHE A 472 -26.35 17.87 -10.83
N PHE A 473 -26.39 17.55 -12.11
CA PHE A 473 -26.21 18.50 -13.20
C PHE A 473 -27.02 18.08 -14.42
N GLU A 474 -28.04 18.86 -14.77
CA GLU A 474 -28.81 18.80 -16.01
C GLU A 474 -28.07 19.59 -17.10
N LYS A 475 -27.79 18.95 -18.24
CA LYS A 475 -26.83 19.40 -19.26
C LYS A 475 -27.44 20.33 -20.30
N GLU A 476 -28.75 20.26 -20.54
CA GLU A 476 -29.44 21.08 -21.55
C GLU A 476 -29.48 22.55 -21.13
N ASN A 477 -29.84 22.81 -19.87
CA ASN A 477 -29.99 24.17 -19.33
C ASN A 477 -28.92 24.51 -18.29
N ASN A 478 -27.90 23.66 -18.08
CA ASN A 478 -26.85 23.86 -17.07
C ASN A 478 -27.39 24.07 -15.63
N ILE A 479 -28.51 23.42 -15.29
CA ILE A 479 -29.10 23.45 -13.94
C ILE A 479 -28.41 22.40 -13.08
N GLY A 480 -27.98 22.73 -11.88
CA GLY A 480 -27.34 21.73 -11.03
C GLY A 480 -27.12 22.16 -9.60
N PHE A 481 -26.74 21.21 -8.77
CA PHE A 481 -26.16 21.52 -7.48
C PHE A 481 -25.01 20.55 -7.17
N SER A 482 -24.00 21.04 -6.47
CA SER A 482 -22.88 20.26 -5.96
C SER A 482 -22.67 20.58 -4.50
N TYR A 483 -22.44 19.57 -3.68
CA TYR A 483 -22.09 19.67 -2.28
C TYR A 483 -20.80 18.89 -2.06
N ASP A 484 -19.84 19.48 -1.36
CA ASP A 484 -18.55 18.89 -1.01
C ASP A 484 -18.27 19.20 0.46
N GLU A 485 -18.14 18.16 1.29
CA GLU A 485 -17.74 18.29 2.69
C GLU A 485 -16.46 17.48 2.91
N LYS A 486 -15.50 18.12 3.58
CA LYS A 486 -14.24 17.52 4.00
C LYS A 486 -14.06 17.76 5.48
N ASN A 487 -13.68 16.73 6.22
CA ASN A 487 -13.53 16.80 7.67
C ASN A 487 -12.22 16.11 8.06
N GLY A 488 -11.64 16.50 9.20
CA GLY A 488 -10.49 15.80 9.75
C GLY A 488 -9.39 16.72 10.27
N ASP A 489 -8.23 16.13 10.55
CA ASP A 489 -7.02 16.87 10.87
C ASP A 489 -6.12 17.04 9.65
N ARG A 490 -5.03 17.77 9.81
CA ARG A 490 -4.03 17.99 8.76
C ARG A 490 -2.63 17.95 9.37
N PHE A 491 -1.74 17.21 8.71
CA PHE A 491 -0.33 17.08 9.09
C PHE A 491 0.57 17.87 8.14
N ARG A 492 1.73 18.29 8.66
CA ARG A 492 2.83 18.91 7.93
C ARG A 492 4.11 18.11 8.13
N LYS A 493 5.02 18.19 7.16
CA LYS A 493 6.35 17.59 7.27
C LYS A 493 7.17 18.28 8.36
N LEU A 494 7.97 17.50 9.09
CA LEU A 494 9.01 18.05 9.97
C LEU A 494 10.17 18.62 9.15
N GLY A 495 10.59 19.84 9.48
CA GLY A 495 11.79 20.44 8.90
C GLY A 495 13.04 19.67 9.34
N LEU A 496 14.12 19.71 8.54
CA LEU A 496 15.38 19.04 8.93
C LEU A 496 15.94 19.57 10.27
N TRP A 497 15.65 20.83 10.62
CA TRP A 497 16.00 21.45 11.90
C TRP A 497 15.08 21.03 13.07
N GLU A 498 13.97 20.32 12.78
CA GLU A 498 13.03 19.76 13.78
C GLU A 498 13.19 18.23 13.91
N ARG A 499 13.99 17.58 13.05
CA ARG A 499 14.27 16.14 13.13
C ARG A 499 15.36 15.85 14.16
N ASP A 500 15.16 14.82 14.97
CA ASP A 500 16.15 14.30 15.91
C ASP A 500 15.92 12.78 16.04
N PRO A 501 16.97 11.93 16.01
CA PRO A 501 16.82 10.48 16.12
C PRO A 501 16.13 10.03 17.41
N LYS A 502 16.18 10.84 18.48
CA LYS A 502 15.63 10.52 19.80
C LYS A 502 14.17 10.97 20.00
N LEU A 503 13.50 11.45 18.96
CA LEU A 503 12.12 11.93 19.05
C LEU A 503 11.13 10.83 19.45
N ASP A 504 11.39 9.59 19.08
CA ASP A 504 10.62 8.40 19.47
C ASP A 504 10.43 8.31 21.00
N SER A 505 11.47 8.57 21.78
CA SER A 505 11.44 8.55 23.24
C SER A 505 10.76 9.78 23.87
N LEU A 506 10.53 10.84 23.07
CA LEU A 506 10.06 12.15 23.53
C LEU A 506 8.62 12.45 23.10
N LEU A 507 8.18 11.94 21.95
CA LEU A 507 6.85 12.13 21.41
C LEU A 507 6.00 10.89 21.69
N LYS A 508 4.99 11.08 22.54
CA LYS A 508 4.07 10.03 22.93
C LYS A 508 2.76 10.18 22.17
N PHE A 509 2.44 9.19 21.34
CA PHE A 509 1.15 9.14 20.66
C PHE A 509 0.15 8.36 21.51
N ASN A 510 -1.03 8.95 21.72
CA ASN A 510 -2.10 8.26 22.45
C ASN A 510 -2.58 7.05 21.65
N THR A 511 -2.65 5.90 22.31
CA THR A 511 -3.20 4.67 21.71
C THR A 511 -4.72 4.69 21.67
N LEU A 512 -5.30 3.90 20.75
CA LEU A 512 -6.72 3.56 20.74
C LEU A 512 -7.16 2.70 21.94
N LEU A 513 -6.20 2.03 22.59
CA LEU A 513 -6.40 0.99 23.60
C LEU A 513 -6.64 1.55 25.01
N GLY A 514 -6.42 2.85 25.20
CA GLY A 514 -6.56 3.53 26.49
C GLY A 514 -5.46 3.17 27.51
N GLY A 515 -5.62 3.64 28.75
CA GLY A 515 -4.59 3.51 29.79
C GLY A 515 -3.41 4.46 29.58
N ASP A 516 -2.31 4.25 30.32
CA ASP A 516 -1.04 4.96 30.14
C ASP A 516 -0.16 4.31 29.04
N LEU A 517 -0.80 3.74 28.01
CA LEU A 517 -0.12 3.11 26.87
C LEU A 517 0.19 4.15 25.79
N TYR A 518 1.45 4.19 25.40
CA TYR A 518 2.00 4.99 24.32
C TYR A 518 2.90 4.09 23.48
N TYR A 519 2.86 4.26 22.17
CA TYR A 519 3.84 3.68 21.26
C TYR A 519 4.79 4.79 20.80
N ASN A 520 6.03 4.41 20.56
CA ASN A 520 7.13 5.33 20.31
C ASN A 520 7.67 5.04 18.91
N TYR A 521 7.71 6.04 18.05
CA TYR A 521 8.40 5.97 16.77
C TYR A 521 8.91 7.36 16.40
N ASN A 522 9.89 7.45 15.51
CA ASN A 522 10.41 8.74 15.06
C ASN A 522 9.53 9.29 13.93
N PRO A 523 8.74 10.35 14.17
CA PRO A 523 7.76 10.78 13.18
C PRO A 523 8.40 11.51 12.01
N SER A 524 7.82 11.30 10.83
CA SER A 524 8.14 12.05 9.61
C SER A 524 7.26 13.30 9.45
N MET A 525 6.06 13.27 10.04
CA MET A 525 5.05 14.31 9.95
C MET A 525 4.53 14.70 11.35
N ILE A 526 4.08 15.94 11.51
CA ILE A 526 3.46 16.44 12.75
C ILE A 526 2.14 17.15 12.43
N ARG A 527 1.17 17.08 13.35
CA ARG A 527 -0.14 17.72 13.17
C ARG A 527 0.01 19.25 13.08
N GLU A 528 -0.52 19.83 12.00
CA GLU A 528 -0.60 21.28 11.77
C GLU A 528 -1.92 21.83 12.33
N TYR A 529 -3.03 21.18 11.97
CA TYR A 529 -4.38 21.52 12.44
C TYR A 529 -5.03 20.29 13.05
N SER A 530 -5.60 20.44 14.24
CA SER A 530 -6.42 19.42 14.91
C SER A 530 -7.84 19.31 14.36
N GLN A 531 -8.27 20.32 13.60
CA GLN A 531 -9.52 20.35 12.84
C GLN A 531 -9.29 21.19 11.59
N TYR A 532 -9.65 20.68 10.41
CA TYR A 532 -9.46 21.33 9.12
C TYR A 532 -10.64 21.01 8.19
N ASP A 533 -11.83 21.43 8.62
CA ASP A 533 -13.09 21.07 7.98
C ASP A 533 -13.51 22.13 6.95
N SER A 534 -14.20 21.71 5.88
CA SER A 534 -14.78 22.59 4.87
C SER A 534 -16.07 22.03 4.29
N LYS A 535 -17.05 22.88 3.97
CA LYS A 535 -18.28 22.55 3.25
C LYS A 535 -18.51 23.57 2.13
N ASP A 536 -18.73 23.11 0.91
CA ASP A 536 -19.01 23.93 -0.27
C ASP A 536 -20.29 23.42 -0.95
N LEU A 537 -21.35 24.23 -0.93
CA LEU A 537 -22.59 23.99 -1.68
C LEU A 537 -22.70 25.01 -2.82
N ARG A 538 -22.84 24.53 -4.05
CA ARG A 538 -23.09 25.38 -5.23
C ARG A 538 -24.38 24.95 -5.88
N ILE A 539 -25.24 25.89 -6.21
CA ILE A 539 -26.50 25.68 -6.94
C ILE A 539 -26.50 26.60 -8.16
N SER A 540 -26.74 26.04 -9.33
CA SER A 540 -26.95 26.73 -10.61
C SER A 540 -28.43 26.58 -11.01
N PHE A 541 -29.14 27.69 -11.17
CA PHE A 541 -30.56 27.71 -11.57
C PHE A 541 -30.77 27.64 -13.09
N GLY A 542 -29.67 27.49 -13.83
CA GLY A 542 -29.64 27.32 -15.27
C GLY A 542 -29.01 28.50 -16.01
N ASP A 543 -28.82 28.29 -17.30
CA ASP A 543 -28.17 29.18 -18.26
C ASP A 543 -29.13 29.39 -19.43
N TYR A 544 -29.65 30.60 -19.58
CA TYR A 544 -30.75 30.89 -20.49
C TYR A 544 -30.43 32.07 -21.42
N ASP A 545 -30.91 31.99 -22.65
CA ASP A 545 -30.85 33.11 -23.59
C ASP A 545 -31.77 34.24 -23.13
N LEU A 546 -31.24 35.47 -23.07
CA LEU A 546 -32.00 36.66 -22.65
C LEU A 546 -32.42 37.50 -23.87
N TYR A 547 -31.46 38.13 -24.56
CA TYR A 547 -31.68 38.98 -25.73
C TYR A 547 -30.38 39.21 -26.53
N GLY A 548 -30.43 38.99 -27.85
CA GLY A 548 -29.22 39.02 -28.69
C GLY A 548 -28.29 37.86 -28.31
N ASP A 549 -26.99 38.14 -28.21
CA ASP A 549 -25.97 37.16 -27.81
C ASP A 549 -25.78 37.07 -26.28
N TYR A 550 -26.57 37.83 -25.49
CA TYR A 550 -26.49 37.84 -24.03
C TYR A 550 -27.31 36.69 -23.40
N ARG A 551 -26.64 35.96 -22.52
CA ARG A 551 -27.15 34.89 -21.66
C ARG A 551 -27.27 35.35 -20.21
N VAL A 552 -28.13 34.69 -19.46
CA VAL A 552 -28.31 34.91 -18.01
C VAL A 552 -28.13 33.62 -17.25
N LYS A 553 -27.35 33.67 -16.17
CA LYS A 553 -27.10 32.55 -15.25
C LYS A 553 -27.24 33.00 -13.81
N ALA A 554 -28.06 32.30 -13.03
CA ALA A 554 -28.25 32.61 -11.62
C ALA A 554 -27.85 31.41 -10.74
N GLY A 555 -27.44 31.67 -9.51
CA GLY A 555 -27.06 30.60 -8.58
C GLY A 555 -26.94 31.02 -7.13
N LEU A 556 -26.66 30.04 -6.28
CA LEU A 556 -26.41 30.19 -4.85
C LEU A 556 -25.14 29.41 -4.49
N ASN A 557 -24.17 30.06 -3.86
CA ASN A 557 -22.98 29.43 -3.31
C ASN A 557 -22.99 29.55 -1.79
N ILE A 558 -22.71 28.47 -1.07
CA ILE A 558 -22.50 28.46 0.38
C ILE A 558 -21.12 27.87 0.64
N ASN A 559 -20.22 28.66 1.24
CA ASN A 559 -18.88 28.23 1.60
C ASN A 559 -18.73 28.30 3.12
N GLU A 560 -18.39 27.19 3.75
CA GLU A 560 -18.17 27.06 5.18
C GLU A 560 -16.81 26.39 5.42
N TYR A 561 -16.05 26.84 6.42
CA TYR A 561 -14.89 26.10 6.89
C TYR A 561 -14.61 26.39 8.36
N THR A 562 -14.03 25.41 9.04
CA THR A 562 -13.59 25.52 10.42
C THR A 562 -12.19 24.96 10.56
N ARG A 563 -11.27 25.76 11.07
CA ARG A 563 -9.86 25.38 11.26
C ARG A 563 -9.45 25.60 12.69
N LYS A 564 -8.75 24.65 13.30
CA LYS A 564 -8.20 24.74 14.66
C LYS A 564 -6.75 24.30 14.67
N LEU A 565 -5.84 25.23 14.92
CA LEU A 565 -4.40 24.98 14.95
C LEU A 565 -4.02 24.01 16.07
N ASP A 566 -3.10 23.10 15.79
CA ASP A 566 -2.52 22.23 16.81
C ASP A 566 -1.39 22.97 17.56
N LEU A 567 -1.49 22.99 18.90
CA LEU A 567 -0.58 23.72 19.79
C LEU A 567 0.42 22.80 20.48
N THR A 568 0.68 21.61 19.93
CA THR A 568 1.62 20.65 20.51
C THR A 568 3.01 21.27 20.65
N LYS A 569 3.60 21.11 21.83
CA LYS A 569 4.95 21.57 22.12
C LYS A 569 5.97 20.66 21.46
N ASP A 570 7.00 21.27 20.89
CA ASP A 570 8.21 20.62 20.45
C ASP A 570 9.03 20.24 21.72
N PRO A 571 9.22 18.94 22.00
CA PRO A 571 9.96 18.48 23.18
C PRO A 571 11.41 18.97 23.24
N LEU A 572 12.02 19.22 22.08
CA LEU A 572 13.39 19.73 21.98
C LEU A 572 13.44 21.21 22.40
N ARG A 573 12.38 21.97 22.13
CA ARG A 573 12.29 23.40 22.46
C ARG A 573 11.79 23.67 23.87
N GLU A 574 10.96 22.78 24.43
CA GLU A 574 10.27 22.99 25.71
C GLU A 574 11.23 23.35 26.85
N ASN A 575 12.40 22.71 26.87
CA ASN A 575 13.39 22.87 27.93
C ASN A 575 14.39 24.01 27.70
N VAL A 576 14.60 24.44 26.44
CA VAL A 576 15.64 25.43 26.09
C VAL A 576 15.09 26.85 25.92
N VAL A 577 13.86 27.00 25.39
CA VAL A 577 13.22 28.31 25.20
C VAL A 577 12.56 28.78 26.50
N LYS A 578 12.95 29.97 27.00
CA LYS A 578 12.47 30.48 28.31
C LYS A 578 11.42 31.59 28.17
N ASN A 579 10.41 31.56 29.03
CA ASN A 579 9.37 32.60 29.16
C ASN A 579 8.62 32.93 27.84
N ASN A 580 8.46 31.94 26.95
CA ASN A 580 7.73 32.08 25.70
C ASN A 580 7.10 30.73 25.34
N GLU A 581 5.82 30.55 25.67
CA GLU A 581 5.10 29.29 25.43
C GLU A 581 4.86 29.07 23.93
N ARG A 582 4.44 30.11 23.20
CA ARG A 582 4.21 30.02 21.76
C ARG A 582 5.46 29.57 20.99
N SER A 583 6.65 30.05 21.38
CA SER A 583 7.90 29.68 20.71
C SER A 583 8.38 28.25 21.01
N LYS A 584 7.73 27.54 21.92
CA LYS A 584 7.97 26.11 22.20
C LYS A 584 7.12 25.19 21.32
N GLU A 585 6.19 25.71 20.54
CA GLU A 585 5.27 24.92 19.73
C GLU A 585 5.85 24.61 18.34
N TYR A 586 5.42 23.48 17.76
CA TYR A 586 5.72 23.17 16.35
C TYR A 586 5.13 24.22 15.39
N ASN A 587 3.89 24.67 15.63
CA ASN A 587 3.16 25.56 14.72
C ASN A 587 3.23 27.04 15.14
N ARG A 588 4.33 27.45 15.77
CA ARG A 588 4.54 28.78 16.38
C ARG A 588 4.37 29.98 15.43
N PHE A 589 4.58 29.79 14.13
CA PHE A 589 4.53 30.89 13.15
C PHE A 589 3.11 31.29 12.75
N GLU A 590 2.10 30.45 13.00
CA GLU A 590 0.70 30.76 12.70
C GLU A 590 0.08 31.72 13.72
N ASN A 591 -0.61 32.77 13.26
CA ASN A 591 -1.29 33.74 14.13
C ASN A 591 -2.76 33.41 14.37
N ILE A 592 -3.43 32.77 13.43
CA ILE A 592 -4.84 32.38 13.56
C ILE A 592 -4.89 30.96 14.11
N ILE A 593 -5.37 30.81 15.34
CA ILE A 593 -5.47 29.50 15.99
C ILE A 593 -6.83 28.84 15.83
N TYR A 594 -7.84 29.63 15.50
CA TYR A 594 -9.20 29.18 15.22
C TYR A 594 -9.82 30.11 14.18
N HIS A 595 -10.47 29.53 13.18
CA HIS A 595 -11.19 30.27 12.15
C HIS A 595 -12.43 29.48 11.76
N ASP A 596 -13.59 30.03 12.07
CA ASP A 596 -14.89 29.57 11.58
C ASP A 596 -15.46 30.62 10.63
N PHE A 597 -15.73 30.22 9.39
CA PHE A 597 -16.19 31.11 8.34
C PHE A 597 -17.37 30.48 7.62
N ARG A 598 -18.38 31.30 7.32
CA ARG A 598 -19.55 30.94 6.54
C ARG A 598 -19.95 32.11 5.63
N GLU A 599 -20.09 31.86 4.35
CA GLU A 599 -20.66 32.80 3.39
C GLU A 599 -21.78 32.15 2.60
N VAL A 600 -22.93 32.82 2.52
CA VAL A 600 -24.06 32.46 1.65
C VAL A 600 -24.19 33.56 0.60
N ARG A 601 -23.90 33.25 -0.67
CA ARG A 601 -23.86 34.20 -1.80
C ARG A 601 -24.84 33.79 -2.89
N GLY A 602 -25.93 34.53 -3.07
CA GLY A 602 -26.80 34.43 -4.25
C GLY A 602 -26.32 35.37 -5.35
N TYR A 603 -26.31 34.93 -6.61
CA TYR A 603 -25.81 35.74 -7.73
C TYR A 603 -26.65 35.58 -9.01
N VAL A 604 -26.56 36.59 -9.86
CA VAL A 604 -27.08 36.63 -11.24
C VAL A 604 -26.00 37.22 -12.13
N ASP A 605 -25.60 36.46 -13.13
CA ASP A 605 -24.64 36.81 -14.17
C ASP A 605 -25.40 37.10 -15.47
N PHE A 606 -25.10 38.21 -16.14
CA PHE A 606 -25.50 38.53 -17.51
C PHE A 606 -24.25 38.58 -18.36
N TYR A 607 -24.13 37.74 -19.38
CA TYR A 607 -22.87 37.59 -20.09
C TYR A 607 -23.05 37.21 -21.55
N ASP A 608 -22.09 37.61 -22.39
CA ASP A 608 -21.90 37.12 -23.75
C ASP A 608 -20.53 36.42 -23.85
N ASP A 609 -20.02 36.18 -25.04
CA ASP A 609 -18.71 35.52 -25.23
C ASP A 609 -17.52 36.39 -24.78
N THR A 610 -17.71 37.69 -24.63
CA THR A 610 -16.64 38.67 -24.36
C THR A 610 -16.85 39.47 -23.07
N THR A 611 -18.07 39.66 -22.59
CA THR A 611 -18.45 40.51 -21.45
C THR A 611 -19.28 39.74 -20.44
N LYS A 612 -19.10 40.02 -19.14
CA LYS A 612 -19.90 39.47 -18.05
C LYS A 612 -20.20 40.52 -16.98
N PHE A 613 -21.45 40.64 -16.56
CA PHE A 613 -21.89 41.47 -15.44
C PHE A 613 -22.48 40.58 -14.36
N THR A 614 -22.01 40.72 -13.12
CA THR A 614 -22.52 39.93 -11.99
C THR A 614 -23.14 40.86 -10.96
N PHE A 615 -24.35 40.51 -10.52
CA PHE A 615 -25.00 41.07 -9.34
C PHE A 615 -25.13 39.97 -8.29
N ALA A 616 -24.65 40.21 -7.07
CA ALA A 616 -24.77 39.24 -6.00
C ALA A 616 -25.17 39.90 -4.68
N SER A 617 -25.79 39.12 -3.80
CA SER A 617 -26.11 39.53 -2.44
C SER A 617 -26.08 38.33 -1.52
N GLY A 618 -25.83 38.56 -0.23
CA GLY A 618 -25.64 37.44 0.68
C GLY A 618 -25.40 37.84 2.13
N GLU A 619 -25.01 36.85 2.91
CA GLU A 619 -24.63 37.02 4.31
C GLU A 619 -23.29 36.33 4.57
N THR A 620 -22.44 36.94 5.40
CA THR A 620 -21.16 36.38 5.85
C THR A 620 -21.12 36.37 7.37
N LYS A 621 -20.70 35.25 7.95
CA LYS A 621 -20.38 35.08 9.37
C LYS A 621 -18.94 34.62 9.47
N GLU A 622 -18.14 35.32 10.25
CA GLU A 622 -16.73 35.03 10.43
C GLU A 622 -16.38 35.17 11.92
N GLU A 623 -15.88 34.11 12.53
CA GLU A 623 -15.25 34.12 13.83
C GLU A 623 -13.80 33.65 13.69
N PHE A 624 -12.84 34.43 14.16
CA PHE A 624 -11.45 33.99 14.21
C PHE A 624 -10.77 34.46 15.48
N TRP A 625 -9.82 33.67 15.95
CA TRP A 625 -9.08 33.94 17.17
C TRP A 625 -7.62 34.17 16.79
N ASP A 626 -7.16 35.38 17.08
CA ASP A 626 -5.83 35.84 16.77
C ASP A 626 -4.94 35.82 18.02
N ARG A 627 -3.71 35.32 17.84
CA ARG A 627 -2.64 35.35 18.85
C ARG A 627 -1.45 36.21 18.45
N ASP A 628 -1.62 37.08 17.45
CA ASP A 628 -0.65 38.12 17.12
C ASP A 628 -0.26 38.93 18.36
N GLY A 629 1.04 39.01 18.65
CA GLY A 629 1.58 39.61 19.88
C GLY A 629 1.45 38.79 21.17
N ILE A 630 0.75 37.65 21.17
CA ILE A 630 0.53 36.81 22.37
C ILE A 630 1.50 35.62 22.37
N TYR A 631 2.38 35.55 23.37
CA TYR A 631 3.48 34.56 23.43
C TYR A 631 3.55 33.73 24.72
N TYR A 632 2.69 34.00 25.71
CA TYR A 632 2.79 33.41 27.06
C TYR A 632 1.70 32.37 27.39
N ILE A 633 0.79 32.11 26.46
CA ILE A 633 -0.35 31.21 26.64
C ILE A 633 -0.07 29.95 25.85
N SER A 634 -0.16 28.78 26.50
CA SER A 634 0.07 27.47 25.88
C SER A 634 -1.20 26.74 25.45
N ASP A 635 -2.37 27.13 25.97
CA ASP A 635 -3.59 26.34 25.84
C ASP A 635 -4.69 27.09 25.09
N PHE A 636 -5.44 26.37 24.26
CA PHE A 636 -6.69 26.84 23.65
C PHE A 636 -7.79 26.99 24.71
N LYS A 637 -7.87 28.14 25.38
CA LYS A 637 -8.90 28.48 26.38
C LYS A 637 -9.68 29.73 25.96
N ASP A 638 -10.99 29.69 26.17
CA ASP A 638 -11.88 30.82 25.83
C ASP A 638 -11.48 32.07 26.65
N GLY A 639 -11.34 33.19 25.95
CA GLY A 639 -10.88 34.47 26.52
C GLY A 639 -9.37 34.64 26.69
N SER A 640 -8.54 33.64 26.31
CA SER A 640 -7.07 33.74 26.28
C SER A 640 -6.53 34.45 25.03
N TYR A 641 -7.25 34.35 23.91
CA TYR A 641 -6.84 34.93 22.63
C TYR A 641 -7.80 36.05 22.21
N ARG A 642 -7.40 36.85 21.22
CA ARG A 642 -8.24 37.94 20.71
C ARG A 642 -9.26 37.36 19.75
N LYS A 643 -10.47 37.16 20.25
CA LYS A 643 -11.63 36.73 19.47
C LYS A 643 -12.19 37.89 18.65
N TYR A 644 -12.41 37.68 17.37
CA TYR A 644 -13.09 38.61 16.47
C TYR A 644 -14.32 37.92 15.91
N VAL A 645 -15.46 38.63 15.87
CA VAL A 645 -16.72 38.13 15.29
C VAL A 645 -17.27 39.20 14.37
N ASN A 646 -17.48 38.83 13.11
CA ASN A 646 -18.05 39.69 12.07
C ASN A 646 -19.23 38.98 11.41
N GLU A 647 -20.43 39.53 11.61
CA GLU A 647 -21.64 39.14 10.87
C GLU A 647 -22.03 40.30 9.96
N SER A 648 -22.25 40.03 8.67
CA SER A 648 -22.61 41.06 7.69
C SER A 648 -23.57 40.55 6.64
N LYS A 649 -24.35 41.49 6.08
CA LYS A 649 -25.10 41.32 4.83
C LYS A 649 -24.41 42.12 3.75
N PHE A 650 -24.25 41.54 2.57
CA PHE A 650 -23.51 42.19 1.49
C PHE A 650 -24.28 42.28 0.18
N TYR A 651 -23.87 43.26 -0.62
CA TYR A 651 -24.28 43.45 -2.01
C TYR A 651 -23.03 43.63 -2.86
N GLU A 652 -22.98 42.97 -4.00
CA GLU A 652 -21.82 42.94 -4.89
C GLU A 652 -22.27 43.22 -6.33
N VAL A 653 -21.51 44.05 -7.03
CA VAL A 653 -21.66 44.32 -8.46
C VAL A 653 -20.29 44.21 -9.10
N SER A 654 -20.16 43.41 -10.14
CA SER A 654 -18.93 43.33 -10.94
C SER A 654 -19.20 43.30 -12.44
N ALA A 655 -18.19 43.71 -13.19
CA ALA A 655 -18.16 43.69 -14.63
C ALA A 655 -16.80 43.13 -15.09
N GLU A 656 -16.82 42.30 -16.11
CA GLU A 656 -15.67 41.63 -16.69
C GLU A 656 -15.75 41.73 -18.21
N GLN A 657 -14.62 41.99 -18.86
CA GLN A 657 -14.43 41.91 -20.30
C GLN A 657 -13.25 40.97 -20.52
N ASN A 658 -13.51 39.78 -21.05
CA ASN A 658 -12.52 38.70 -21.17
C ASN A 658 -11.55 38.92 -22.33
N GLU A 659 -12.00 39.57 -23.39
CA GLU A 659 -11.20 39.77 -24.59
C GLU A 659 -11.52 41.14 -25.23
N ILE A 660 -10.53 42.03 -25.24
CA ILE A 660 -10.50 43.26 -26.02
C ILE A 660 -9.31 43.17 -26.95
N SER A 661 -9.55 42.89 -28.24
CA SER A 661 -8.48 42.91 -29.23
C SER A 661 -7.99 44.35 -29.44
N LEU A 662 -6.70 44.56 -29.18
CA LEU A 662 -5.99 45.82 -29.43
C LEU A 662 -5.21 45.78 -30.76
N GLY A 663 -5.51 44.79 -31.62
CA GLY A 663 -4.78 44.55 -32.87
C GLY A 663 -3.32 44.18 -32.59
N ASN A 664 -2.38 44.92 -33.20
CA ASN A 664 -0.94 44.70 -33.02
C ASN A 664 -0.43 44.95 -31.59
N TYR A 665 -1.28 45.48 -30.70
CA TYR A 665 -0.94 45.70 -29.28
C TYR A 665 -1.41 44.56 -28.37
N GLY A 666 -1.94 43.45 -28.92
CA GLY A 666 -2.31 42.25 -28.17
C GLY A 666 -3.77 42.22 -27.71
N GLU A 667 -4.04 41.43 -26.68
CA GLU A 667 -5.36 41.19 -26.08
C GLU A 667 -5.39 41.68 -24.65
N LEU A 668 -6.46 42.40 -24.28
CA LEU A 668 -6.67 42.95 -22.95
C LEU A 668 -7.93 42.37 -22.32
N ALA A 669 -7.83 41.85 -21.10
CA ALA A 669 -8.96 41.50 -20.25
C ALA A 669 -9.03 42.42 -19.04
N LEU A 670 -10.24 42.84 -18.67
CA LEU A 670 -10.50 43.78 -17.57
C LEU A 670 -11.57 43.22 -16.65
N PHE A 671 -11.39 43.36 -15.34
CA PHE A 671 -12.42 43.08 -14.34
C PHE A 671 -12.49 44.21 -13.34
N GLY A 672 -13.69 44.62 -12.98
CA GLY A 672 -13.96 45.55 -11.89
C GLY A 672 -15.11 45.08 -11.02
N GLY A 673 -14.93 45.08 -9.71
CA GLY A 673 -15.95 44.63 -8.76
C GLY A 673 -16.02 45.51 -7.52
N ILE A 674 -17.23 45.76 -7.05
CA ILE A 674 -17.50 46.49 -5.81
C ILE A 674 -18.39 45.61 -4.94
N ARG A 675 -18.05 45.47 -3.66
CA ARG A 675 -18.86 44.77 -2.66
C ARG A 675 -19.05 45.68 -1.44
N TYR A 676 -20.29 45.86 -1.02
CA TYR A 676 -20.67 46.62 0.16
C TYR A 676 -21.17 45.65 1.22
N ASP A 677 -20.48 45.56 2.36
CA ASP A 677 -20.83 44.73 3.51
C ASP A 677 -21.37 45.62 4.64
N LYS A 678 -22.60 45.36 5.10
CA LYS A 678 -23.23 46.02 6.24
C LYS A 678 -23.23 45.08 7.45
N TYR A 679 -22.65 45.50 8.56
CA TYR A 679 -22.54 44.72 9.78
C TYR A 679 -23.65 45.05 10.76
N ASP A 680 -24.20 44.03 11.42
CA ASP A 680 -25.26 44.15 12.43
C ASP A 680 -24.83 43.67 13.83
N LYS A 681 -23.76 42.86 13.90
CA LYS A 681 -23.12 42.43 15.15
C LYS A 681 -21.61 42.46 15.08
N GLY A 682 -20.98 42.71 16.21
CA GLY A 682 -19.53 42.63 16.37
C GLY A 682 -19.13 42.27 17.79
N TYR A 683 -18.02 41.55 17.93
CA TYR A 683 -17.39 41.30 19.23
C TYR A 683 -16.14 42.17 19.38
N ASN A 684 -16.01 42.83 20.53
CA ASN A 684 -14.83 43.59 20.89
C ASN A 684 -13.86 42.70 21.71
N PRO A 685 -12.71 42.29 21.16
CA PRO A 685 -11.74 41.47 21.89
C PRO A 685 -11.14 42.16 23.12
N TYR A 686 -11.05 43.49 23.12
CA TYR A 686 -10.37 44.26 24.17
C TYR A 686 -11.29 44.56 25.37
N GLY A 687 -12.57 44.85 25.09
CA GLY A 687 -13.60 45.05 26.12
C GLY A 687 -14.35 43.78 26.52
N LYS A 688 -14.11 42.66 25.80
CA LYS A 688 -14.75 41.35 25.98
C LYS A 688 -16.28 41.41 25.98
N ASN A 689 -16.84 42.23 25.11
CA ASN A 689 -18.27 42.49 25.00
C ASN A 689 -18.75 42.51 23.55
N TYR A 690 -20.01 42.12 23.34
CA TYR A 690 -20.69 42.36 22.06
C TYR A 690 -21.13 43.81 21.97
N ALA A 691 -20.98 44.40 20.79
CA ALA A 691 -21.53 45.69 20.45
C ALA A 691 -22.72 45.54 19.50
N THR A 692 -23.70 46.42 19.67
CA THR A 692 -24.90 46.51 18.84
C THR A 692 -24.94 47.88 18.16
N GLY A 693 -25.11 47.91 16.85
CA GLY A 693 -25.09 49.12 16.02
C GLY A 693 -24.83 48.74 14.56
N GLU A 694 -24.96 49.68 13.63
CA GLU A 694 -24.73 49.44 12.20
C GLU A 694 -23.44 50.14 11.75
N ASP A 695 -22.53 49.38 11.15
CA ASP A 695 -21.31 49.84 10.48
C ASP A 695 -21.18 49.18 9.10
N SER A 696 -20.28 49.65 8.24
CA SER A 696 -20.13 49.08 6.88
C SER A 696 -18.72 49.15 6.31
N THR A 697 -18.45 48.28 5.32
CA THR A 697 -17.26 48.35 4.47
C THR A 697 -17.62 48.32 2.99
N LEU A 698 -16.80 49.00 2.19
CA LEU A 698 -16.85 48.96 0.73
C LEU A 698 -15.53 48.37 0.21
N ARG A 699 -15.59 47.18 -0.38
CA ARG A 699 -14.46 46.55 -1.08
C ARG A 699 -14.53 46.89 -2.56
N THR A 700 -13.47 47.49 -3.10
CA THR A 700 -13.25 47.70 -4.53
C THR A 700 -12.16 46.77 -5.02
N GLN A 701 -12.37 46.09 -6.14
CA GLN A 701 -11.41 45.21 -6.82
C GLN A 701 -11.28 45.57 -8.29
N LEU A 702 -10.06 45.58 -8.81
CA LEU A 702 -9.76 45.75 -10.23
C LEU A 702 -8.73 44.69 -10.64
N LYS A 703 -8.95 44.01 -11.78
CA LYS A 703 -7.95 43.16 -12.42
C LYS A 703 -7.76 43.61 -13.87
N LEU A 704 -6.53 43.53 -14.33
CA LEU A 704 -6.16 43.75 -15.73
C LEU A 704 -5.23 42.61 -16.14
N ASN A 705 -5.49 42.01 -17.30
CA ASN A 705 -4.61 41.03 -17.93
C ASN A 705 -4.30 41.50 -19.35
N HIS A 706 -3.03 41.67 -19.71
CA HIS A 706 -2.61 42.12 -21.03
C HIS A 706 -1.62 41.13 -21.61
N ILE A 707 -2.03 40.47 -22.70
CA ILE A 707 -1.22 39.51 -23.44
C ILE A 707 -0.81 40.15 -24.75
N VAL A 708 0.49 40.24 -25.03
CA VAL A 708 0.99 40.86 -26.27
C VAL A 708 2.19 40.11 -26.82
N ASP A 709 2.16 39.84 -28.13
CA ASP A 709 3.34 39.42 -28.88
C ASP A 709 4.19 40.66 -29.20
N LEU A 710 5.28 40.84 -28.45
CA LEU A 710 6.21 41.95 -28.63
C LEU A 710 6.96 41.85 -29.97
N PHE A 711 7.25 40.62 -30.41
CA PHE A 711 7.87 40.33 -31.70
C PHE A 711 7.65 38.86 -32.09
N ASP A 712 7.38 38.55 -33.35
CA ASP A 712 7.44 37.20 -33.89
C ASP A 712 7.84 37.22 -35.37
N ASN A 713 8.94 36.57 -35.73
CA ASN A 713 9.37 36.40 -37.13
C ASN A 713 9.26 34.96 -37.65
N ARG A 714 8.69 34.02 -36.88
CA ARG A 714 8.65 32.59 -37.24
C ARG A 714 7.94 32.30 -38.57
N GLU A 715 7.10 33.21 -39.03
CA GLU A 715 6.41 33.15 -40.32
C GLU A 715 7.17 33.84 -41.48
N ASP A 716 8.26 34.58 -41.21
CA ASP A 716 9.08 35.22 -42.26
C ASP A 716 9.99 34.19 -42.96
N LYS A 717 9.84 34.07 -44.28
CA LYS A 717 10.61 33.15 -45.13
C LYS A 717 12.08 33.55 -45.32
N ASN A 718 12.43 34.82 -45.06
CA ASN A 718 13.80 35.34 -45.22
C ASN A 718 14.57 35.44 -43.89
N ARG A 719 13.98 34.97 -42.78
CA ARG A 719 14.62 35.05 -41.46
C ARG A 719 15.87 34.19 -41.38
N LYS A 720 16.86 34.67 -40.62
CA LYS A 720 18.10 33.94 -40.34
C LYS A 720 18.04 33.13 -39.04
N ILE A 721 17.12 33.48 -38.16
CA ILE A 721 16.89 32.86 -36.86
C ILE A 721 15.42 33.04 -36.49
N ASP A 722 14.83 32.01 -35.88
CA ASP A 722 13.47 32.03 -35.34
C ASP A 722 13.52 32.84 -34.04
N PHE A 723 12.81 33.96 -33.98
CA PHE A 723 12.75 34.83 -32.83
C PHE A 723 11.30 35.19 -32.55
N ALA A 724 10.84 34.86 -31.35
CA ALA A 724 9.51 35.22 -30.85
C ALA A 724 9.63 35.70 -29.41
N MET A 725 8.85 36.71 -29.03
CA MET A 725 8.81 37.27 -27.70
C MET A 725 7.38 37.68 -27.37
N ASN A 726 6.82 37.11 -26.31
CA ASN A 726 5.48 37.39 -25.82
C ASN A 726 5.53 37.79 -24.34
N ASN A 727 4.58 38.64 -23.95
CA ASN A 727 4.43 39.16 -22.61
C ASN A 727 2.99 38.95 -22.12
N ASP A 728 2.83 38.48 -20.88
CA ASP A 728 1.55 38.28 -20.18
C ASP A 728 1.64 39.03 -18.83
N LEU A 729 1.08 40.24 -18.80
CA LEU A 729 1.07 41.14 -17.66
C LEU A 729 -0.29 41.11 -16.94
N LYS A 730 -0.28 40.77 -15.65
CA LYS A 730 -1.45 40.74 -14.77
C LYS A 730 -1.30 41.75 -13.64
N LEU A 731 -2.26 42.65 -13.51
CA LEU A 731 -2.36 43.61 -12.41
C LEU A 731 -3.61 43.30 -11.58
N PHE A 732 -3.49 43.34 -10.26
CA PHE A 732 -4.61 43.23 -9.33
C PHE A 732 -4.53 44.31 -8.25
N TYR A 733 -5.67 44.95 -8.01
CA TYR A 733 -5.84 45.97 -6.99
C TYR A 733 -7.08 45.65 -6.16
N GLN A 734 -6.97 45.76 -4.84
CA GLN A 734 -8.07 45.63 -3.90
C GLN A 734 -7.96 46.69 -2.80
N ARG A 735 -9.07 47.32 -2.47
CA ARG A 735 -9.15 48.29 -1.37
C ARG A 735 -10.44 48.14 -0.57
N TYR A 736 -10.33 48.26 0.74
CA TYR A 736 -11.44 48.39 1.67
C TYR A 736 -11.53 49.82 2.22
N ASP A 737 -12.70 50.43 2.10
CA ASP A 737 -13.07 51.65 2.80
C ASP A 737 -14.09 51.30 3.89
N TYR A 738 -14.01 51.95 5.06
CA TYR A 738 -14.85 51.65 6.23
C TYR A 738 -15.62 52.88 6.68
N ASP A 739 -16.91 52.70 6.95
CA ASP A 739 -17.77 53.68 7.58
C ASP A 739 -18.22 53.16 8.94
N SER A 740 -17.93 53.92 9.99
CA SER A 740 -18.28 53.54 11.36
C SER A 740 -19.77 53.56 11.63
N GLY A 741 -20.57 54.33 10.88
CA GLY A 741 -21.99 54.49 11.19
C GLY A 741 -22.25 54.79 12.67
N ASP A 742 -23.14 53.99 13.26
CA ASP A 742 -23.65 54.17 14.63
C ASP A 742 -22.99 53.19 15.63
N ILE A 743 -22.09 52.32 15.16
CA ILE A 743 -21.48 51.28 16.00
C ILE A 743 -20.68 51.91 17.14
N ASN A 744 -20.90 51.43 18.35
CA ASN A 744 -20.11 51.81 19.52
C ASN A 744 -19.58 50.57 20.23
N PHE A 745 -18.30 50.26 20.02
CA PHE A 745 -17.59 49.22 20.76
C PHE A 745 -17.19 49.64 22.19
N GLY A 746 -17.51 50.88 22.60
CA GLY A 746 -17.18 51.47 23.91
C GLY A 746 -15.83 52.21 23.91
N ASP A 747 -15.38 52.64 25.09
CA ASP A 747 -13.99 53.08 25.31
C ASP A 747 -13.05 51.86 25.30
N THR A 748 -12.77 51.38 24.10
CA THR A 748 -11.93 50.23 23.79
C THR A 748 -10.46 50.58 23.97
N VAL A 749 -9.95 50.36 25.17
CA VAL A 749 -8.51 50.45 25.41
C VAL A 749 -7.92 49.04 25.36
N ASP A 750 -6.97 48.84 24.45
CA ASP A 750 -6.02 47.75 24.57
C ASP A 750 -5.19 48.02 25.82
N LYS A 751 -5.51 47.33 26.92
CA LYS A 751 -4.86 47.53 28.22
C LYS A 751 -3.36 47.24 28.16
N ASP A 752 -2.98 46.22 27.37
CA ASP A 752 -1.59 45.86 27.17
C ASP A 752 -0.84 47.02 26.52
N ARG A 753 -1.40 47.67 25.49
CA ARG A 753 -0.74 48.81 24.81
C ARG A 753 -1.03 50.17 25.42
N ASN A 754 -2.04 50.30 26.28
CA ASN A 754 -2.63 51.57 26.69
C ASN A 754 -3.00 52.46 25.47
N LYS A 755 -3.53 51.82 24.43
CA LYS A 755 -3.93 52.45 23.16
C LYS A 755 -5.43 52.28 22.96
N LYS A 756 -6.11 53.35 22.55
CA LYS A 756 -7.51 53.26 22.12
C LYS A 756 -7.58 52.57 20.76
N VAL A 757 -8.36 51.50 20.66
CA VAL A 757 -8.56 50.73 19.44
C VAL A 757 -9.84 51.18 18.76
N SER A 758 -9.76 51.59 17.50
CA SER A 758 -10.93 52.04 16.74
C SER A 758 -11.81 50.86 16.30
N SER A 759 -13.11 51.11 16.09
CA SER A 759 -14.04 50.15 15.47
C SER A 759 -13.50 49.64 14.12
N LYS A 760 -12.87 50.55 13.35
CA LYS A 760 -12.21 50.26 12.07
C LYS A 760 -11.10 49.21 12.20
N GLU A 761 -10.23 49.34 13.20
CA GLU A 761 -9.15 48.38 13.48
C GLU A 761 -9.69 47.00 13.88
N ILE A 762 -10.81 46.94 14.61
CA ILE A 762 -11.45 45.67 15.00
C ILE A 762 -12.04 44.96 13.77
N ARG A 763 -12.79 45.68 12.93
CA ARG A 763 -13.48 45.10 11.77
C ARG A 763 -12.54 44.62 10.67
N LEU A 764 -11.47 45.36 10.43
CA LEU A 764 -10.57 45.12 9.30
C LEU A 764 -9.34 44.26 9.66
N LYS A 765 -9.25 43.69 10.87
CA LYS A 765 -8.06 42.95 11.35
C LYS A 765 -7.63 41.78 10.44
N ASN A 766 -8.57 41.08 9.80
CA ASN A 766 -8.31 39.96 8.87
C ASN A 766 -8.58 40.32 7.39
N LYS A 767 -8.49 41.62 7.02
CA LYS A 767 -8.70 42.12 5.65
C LYS A 767 -7.47 42.89 5.19
N ASP A 768 -7.20 42.88 3.88
CA ASP A 768 -6.04 43.54 3.28
C ASP A 768 -6.41 44.41 2.08
N ASN A 769 -5.76 45.58 1.97
CA ASN A 769 -5.63 46.30 0.71
C ASN A 769 -4.48 45.66 -0.07
N ILE A 770 -4.74 45.20 -1.29
CA ILE A 770 -3.77 44.41 -2.08
C ILE A 770 -3.40 45.16 -3.34
N TYR A 771 -2.10 45.19 -3.64
CA TYR A 771 -1.55 45.63 -4.92
C TYR A 771 -0.64 44.51 -5.42
N GLU A 772 -0.98 43.92 -6.56
CA GLU A 772 -0.27 42.77 -7.11
C GLU A 772 0.03 42.98 -8.59
N VAL A 773 1.25 42.65 -8.98
CA VAL A 773 1.75 42.67 -10.35
C VAL A 773 2.38 41.30 -10.60
N LYS A 774 1.91 40.60 -11.63
CA LYS A 774 2.55 39.39 -12.16
C LYS A 774 2.89 39.62 -13.61
N ASP A 775 4.06 39.21 -14.03
CA ASP A 775 4.50 39.37 -15.40
C ASP A 775 5.25 38.13 -15.85
N THR A 776 4.85 37.59 -17.00
CA THR A 776 5.52 36.46 -17.65
C THR A 776 6.01 36.92 -19.02
N VAL A 777 7.32 36.86 -19.21
CA VAL A 777 7.96 37.13 -20.51
C VAL A 777 8.52 35.81 -21.03
N THR A 778 8.02 35.36 -22.17
CA THR A 778 8.55 34.19 -22.88
C THR A 778 9.26 34.66 -24.14
N THR A 779 10.47 34.16 -24.36
CA THR A 779 11.32 34.49 -25.50
C THR A 779 11.89 33.23 -26.11
N THR A 780 11.61 33.01 -27.39
CA THR A 780 12.16 31.90 -28.17
C THR A 780 13.21 32.43 -29.14
N VAL A 781 14.43 31.88 -29.09
CA VAL A 781 15.53 32.19 -30.02
C VAL A 781 16.07 30.87 -30.59
N GLY A 782 15.73 30.57 -31.85
CA GLY A 782 16.05 29.28 -32.47
C GLY A 782 15.37 28.13 -31.72
N ASN A 783 16.19 27.27 -31.12
CA ASN A 783 15.81 26.11 -30.30
C ASN A 783 15.80 26.41 -28.78
N THR A 784 16.05 27.65 -28.39
CA THR A 784 16.14 28.06 -26.99
C THR A 784 14.86 28.77 -26.57
N GLU A 785 14.17 28.25 -25.55
CA GLU A 785 13.04 28.89 -24.89
C GLU A 785 13.50 29.49 -23.56
N THR A 786 13.29 30.79 -23.35
CA THR A 786 13.51 31.49 -22.08
C THR A 786 12.17 31.95 -21.53
N VAL A 787 11.88 31.61 -20.27
CA VAL A 787 10.66 32.04 -19.56
C VAL A 787 11.08 32.76 -18.29
N TYR A 788 10.72 34.03 -18.17
CA TYR A 788 10.93 34.85 -16.98
C TYR A 788 9.59 35.17 -16.35
N ASN A 789 9.42 34.84 -15.07
CA ASN A 789 8.22 35.15 -14.29
C ASN A 789 8.61 36.06 -13.13
N VAL A 790 7.86 37.13 -12.89
CA VAL A 790 7.98 37.96 -11.69
C VAL A 790 6.61 38.19 -11.07
N GLU A 791 6.51 38.09 -9.75
CA GLU A 791 5.31 38.35 -8.97
C GLU A 791 5.69 39.28 -7.81
N TYR A 792 5.02 40.41 -7.68
CA TYR A 792 5.12 41.28 -6.51
C TYR A 792 3.72 41.55 -5.98
N LYS A 793 3.50 41.25 -4.70
CA LYS A 793 2.24 41.52 -4.00
C LYS A 793 2.52 42.27 -2.72
N ARG A 794 1.87 43.42 -2.54
CA ARG A 794 1.91 44.26 -1.35
C ARG A 794 0.54 44.23 -0.67
N ALA A 795 0.50 43.86 0.60
CA ALA A 795 -0.69 43.84 1.44
C ALA A 795 -0.56 44.90 2.55
N GLU A 796 -1.49 45.86 2.56
CA GLU A 796 -1.56 46.95 3.53
C GLU A 796 -2.75 46.79 4.46
N ASN A 797 -2.60 47.24 5.69
CA ASN A 797 -3.67 47.28 6.67
C ASN A 797 -4.74 48.31 6.25
N PRO A 798 -6.00 47.91 6.01
CA PRO A 798 -7.03 48.84 5.58
C PRO A 798 -7.43 49.87 6.65
N ALA A 799 -7.24 49.54 7.93
CA ALA A 799 -7.51 50.46 9.03
C ALA A 799 -6.49 51.61 9.08
N ASN A 800 -5.22 51.32 8.80
CA ASN A 800 -4.13 52.28 8.72
C ASN A 800 -3.18 51.93 7.56
N THR A 801 -3.33 52.60 6.42
CA THR A 801 -2.61 52.29 5.17
C THR A 801 -1.11 52.55 5.22
N ASP A 802 -0.62 53.26 6.24
CA ASP A 802 0.82 53.43 6.46
C ASP A 802 1.48 52.13 6.98
N ASN A 803 0.67 51.18 7.47
CA ASN A 803 1.15 49.91 8.01
C ASN A 803 0.96 48.77 6.99
N LEU A 804 2.02 47.99 6.78
CA LEU A 804 1.97 46.76 6.00
C LEU A 804 1.45 45.61 6.86
N ASN A 805 0.74 44.69 6.23
CA ASN A 805 0.44 43.37 6.76
C ASN A 805 1.34 42.30 6.11
N GLY A 806 1.68 42.47 4.82
CA GLY A 806 2.58 41.55 4.13
C GLY A 806 3.19 42.07 2.82
N GLN A 807 4.28 41.44 2.39
CA GLN A 807 4.93 41.68 1.09
C GLN A 807 5.49 40.38 0.53
N LEU A 808 5.00 39.98 -0.64
CA LEU A 808 5.49 38.83 -1.39
C LEU A 808 6.23 39.32 -2.64
N PHE A 809 7.39 38.72 -2.89
CA PHE A 809 8.13 38.84 -4.13
C PHE A 809 8.55 37.45 -4.58
N LYS A 810 8.23 37.06 -5.81
CA LYS A 810 8.74 35.83 -6.43
C LYS A 810 9.31 36.14 -7.81
N ASN A 811 10.34 35.40 -8.16
CA ASN A 811 10.97 35.48 -9.45
C ASN A 811 11.49 34.11 -9.88
N ASP A 812 11.16 33.72 -11.11
CA ASP A 812 11.60 32.47 -11.72
C ASP A 812 12.16 32.75 -13.10
N LEU A 813 13.28 32.11 -13.44
CA LEU A 813 13.91 32.19 -14.75
C LEU A 813 14.24 30.78 -15.23
N THR A 814 13.66 30.38 -16.36
CA THR A 814 13.87 29.08 -16.98
C THR A 814 14.43 29.23 -18.38
N PHE A 815 15.53 28.54 -18.67
CA PHE A 815 16.07 28.34 -20.01
C PHE A 815 15.88 26.88 -20.38
N LYS A 816 15.39 26.59 -21.59
CA LYS A 816 15.36 25.25 -22.19
C LYS A 816 16.02 25.30 -23.56
N ILE A 817 16.91 24.36 -23.84
CA ILE A 817 17.62 24.24 -25.12
C ILE A 817 17.48 22.80 -25.61
N ASP A 818 16.92 22.63 -26.82
CA ASP A 818 16.79 21.32 -27.51
C ASP A 818 16.07 20.22 -26.72
N ASP A 819 15.23 20.55 -25.73
CA ASP A 819 14.63 19.61 -24.77
C ASP A 819 15.64 18.73 -24.00
N LYS A 820 16.94 19.00 -24.12
CA LYS A 820 18.06 18.23 -23.52
C LYS A 820 18.78 18.99 -22.41
N GLN A 821 18.73 20.31 -22.45
CA GLN A 821 19.34 21.16 -21.44
C GLN A 821 18.29 22.08 -20.84
N SER A 822 18.32 22.23 -19.52
CA SER A 822 17.49 23.21 -18.84
C SER A 822 18.23 23.84 -17.67
N LEU A 823 18.03 25.15 -17.48
CA LEU A 823 18.45 25.86 -16.28
C LEU A 823 17.22 26.56 -15.71
N THR A 824 16.84 26.21 -14.50
CA THR A 824 15.79 26.90 -13.75
C THR A 824 16.43 27.56 -12.54
N LEU A 825 16.16 28.84 -12.32
CA LEU A 825 16.55 29.61 -11.15
C LEU A 825 15.29 30.22 -10.54
N ASN A 826 15.17 30.14 -9.22
CA ASN A 826 14.01 30.67 -8.50
C ASN A 826 14.46 31.45 -7.26
N TYR A 827 13.76 32.54 -6.95
CA TYR A 827 13.90 33.31 -5.73
C TYR A 827 12.52 33.80 -5.29
N GLY A 828 12.17 33.58 -4.05
CA GLY A 828 10.97 34.08 -3.43
C GLY A 828 11.21 34.54 -2.00
N GLN A 829 10.43 35.55 -1.62
CA GLN A 829 10.45 36.14 -0.30
C GLN A 829 9.03 36.57 0.07
N ASP A 830 8.56 36.11 1.23
CA ASP A 830 7.27 36.50 1.80
C ASP A 830 7.48 37.07 3.20
N ARG A 831 7.18 38.34 3.40
CA ARG A 831 7.37 39.08 4.64
C ARG A 831 6.02 39.35 5.28
N ARG A 832 5.88 39.05 6.57
CA ARG A 832 4.78 39.48 7.44
C ARG A 832 5.21 40.65 8.31
N TYR A 833 4.27 41.53 8.58
CA TYR A 833 4.48 42.70 9.41
C TYR A 833 3.45 42.74 10.55
N THR A 834 3.88 43.26 11.70
CA THR A 834 3.01 43.44 12.88
C THR A 834 3.25 44.80 13.54
N ASN A 835 2.22 45.28 14.24
CA ASN A 835 2.26 46.49 15.07
C ASN A 835 2.15 46.15 16.57
N GLU A 836 2.15 44.86 16.94
CA GLU A 836 1.93 44.39 18.30
C GLU A 836 3.21 44.53 19.16
N ASN A 837 3.72 45.75 19.30
CA ASN A 837 4.88 46.10 20.13
C ASN A 837 4.64 47.39 20.94
N MET A 838 5.45 47.63 21.97
CA MET A 838 5.36 48.78 22.89
C MET A 838 5.47 50.15 22.19
N ARG A 839 6.04 50.20 20.98
CA ARG A 839 6.25 51.44 20.23
C ARG A 839 5.19 51.68 19.15
N ASP A 840 4.24 50.76 18.99
CA ASP A 840 3.24 50.76 17.91
C ASP A 840 3.85 50.94 16.50
N HIS A 841 5.09 50.48 16.30
CA HIS A 841 5.80 50.63 15.03
C HIS A 841 5.56 49.44 14.12
N ASN A 842 5.24 49.66 12.85
CA ASN A 842 5.13 48.58 11.87
C ASN A 842 6.50 48.00 11.55
N TYR A 843 6.72 46.73 11.87
CA TYR A 843 7.98 46.05 11.59
C TYR A 843 7.74 44.64 11.07
N ASN A 844 8.69 44.15 10.27
CA ASN A 844 8.72 42.78 9.77
C ASN A 844 9.09 41.82 10.91
N ASP A 845 8.14 40.99 11.33
CA ASP A 845 8.30 40.00 12.40
C ASP A 845 8.56 38.59 11.88
N LEU A 846 8.24 38.29 10.61
CA LEU A 846 8.43 36.98 10.02
C LEU A 846 8.72 37.10 8.51
N THR A 847 9.75 36.42 8.03
CA THR A 847 10.06 36.35 6.60
C THR A 847 10.34 34.92 6.20
N PHE A 848 9.56 34.41 5.25
CA PHE A 848 9.88 33.18 4.51
C PHE A 848 10.73 33.53 3.30
N ILE A 849 11.77 32.73 3.06
CA ILE A 849 12.70 32.90 1.95
C ILE A 849 12.86 31.54 1.29
N ASN A 850 12.69 31.47 -0.02
CA ASN A 850 13.03 30.29 -0.79
C ASN A 850 13.85 30.70 -2.02
N TYR A 851 14.89 29.97 -2.33
CA TYR A 851 15.63 30.20 -3.57
C TYR A 851 16.40 28.96 -3.95
N GLY A 852 16.71 28.84 -5.23
CA GLY A 852 17.38 27.66 -5.72
C GLY A 852 17.61 27.70 -7.22
N GLY A 853 18.06 26.57 -7.72
CA GLY A 853 18.10 26.33 -9.13
C GLY A 853 18.40 24.88 -9.45
N SER A 854 18.04 24.48 -10.67
CA SER A 854 18.43 23.20 -11.21
C SER A 854 19.01 23.37 -12.61
N TYR A 855 20.08 22.62 -12.88
CA TYR A 855 20.71 22.55 -14.19
C TYR A 855 20.67 21.11 -14.66
N THR A 856 19.99 20.87 -15.76
CA THR A 856 19.94 19.59 -16.45
C THR A 856 20.74 19.69 -17.73
N TYR A 857 21.63 18.72 -17.96
CA TYR A 857 22.39 18.57 -19.19
C TYR A 857 22.43 17.09 -19.56
N ASP A 858 21.67 16.72 -20.60
CA ASP A 858 21.44 15.33 -21.00
C ASP A 858 21.01 14.47 -19.79
N ASN A 859 21.93 13.63 -19.33
CA ASN A 859 21.77 12.64 -18.27
C ASN A 859 22.17 13.14 -16.87
N HIS A 860 22.68 14.37 -16.78
CA HIS A 860 23.13 15.00 -15.53
C HIS A 860 22.10 15.99 -15.02
N LYS A 861 21.83 15.95 -13.71
CA LYS A 861 20.98 16.93 -13.03
C LYS A 861 21.65 17.42 -11.76
N PHE A 862 21.97 18.70 -11.70
CA PHE A 862 22.39 19.40 -10.49
C PHE A 862 21.21 20.18 -9.95
N SER A 863 21.02 20.15 -8.63
CA SER A 863 19.96 20.91 -7.97
C SER A 863 20.48 21.53 -6.68
N TYR A 864 20.07 22.77 -6.43
CA TYR A 864 20.26 23.45 -5.16
C TYR A 864 18.93 24.08 -4.76
N GLU A 865 18.50 23.85 -3.54
CA GLU A 865 17.31 24.47 -2.96
C GLU A 865 17.64 24.98 -1.57
N THR A 866 17.12 26.16 -1.24
CA THR A 866 17.17 26.74 0.08
C THR A 866 15.78 27.17 0.51
N GLN A 867 15.45 26.83 1.75
CA GLN A 867 14.28 27.32 2.46
C GLN A 867 14.78 28.03 3.73
N GLY A 868 14.14 29.14 4.10
CA GLY A 868 14.55 29.93 5.23
C GLY A 868 13.39 30.64 5.90
N ILE A 869 13.50 30.79 7.22
CA ILE A 869 12.55 31.52 8.05
C ILE A 869 13.35 32.47 8.93
N ASP A 870 13.10 33.76 8.83
CA ASP A 870 13.62 34.76 9.76
C ASP A 870 12.46 35.26 10.61
N SER A 871 12.51 35.07 11.92
CA SER A 871 11.50 35.62 12.84
C SER A 871 12.12 36.57 13.86
N LYS A 872 11.33 37.55 14.28
CA LYS A 872 11.76 38.61 15.19
C LYS A 872 10.63 38.96 16.16
N ILE A 873 10.94 38.84 17.44
CA ILE A 873 10.09 39.26 18.56
C ILE A 873 10.77 40.47 19.20
N TRP A 874 10.13 41.64 19.17
CA TRP A 874 10.77 42.87 19.62
C TRP A 874 9.83 43.79 20.38
N ASP A 875 10.24 44.15 21.60
CA ASP A 875 9.55 45.06 22.52
C ASP A 875 8.06 44.70 22.65
N ILE A 876 7.70 43.43 22.91
CA ILE A 876 6.31 42.99 23.13
C ILE A 876 5.88 43.31 24.58
N LYS A 877 4.68 43.87 24.80
CA LYS A 877 4.15 44.31 26.11
C LYS A 877 3.28 43.23 26.77
N ASN A 878 3.39 43.04 28.10
CA ASN A 878 2.54 42.13 28.89
C ASN A 878 2.47 42.62 30.36
N GLU A 879 1.30 42.46 31.02
CA GLU A 879 0.98 42.99 32.35
C GLU A 879 1.87 42.40 33.48
N ASP A 880 2.43 41.18 33.34
CA ASP A 880 3.13 40.49 34.45
C ASP A 880 4.59 40.05 34.20
N LYS A 881 5.10 40.05 32.95
CA LYS A 881 6.51 39.71 32.63
C LYS A 881 6.96 40.39 31.33
N PHE A 882 8.14 41.01 31.33
CA PHE A 882 8.79 41.43 30.08
C PHE A 882 9.12 40.18 29.24
N LEU A 883 8.38 39.95 28.15
CA LEU A 883 8.74 38.92 27.17
C LEU A 883 10.11 39.27 26.60
N ASN A 884 10.99 38.27 26.47
CA ASN A 884 12.33 38.53 26.00
C ASN A 884 12.36 38.87 24.51
N ASN A 885 13.11 39.90 24.14
CA ASN A 885 13.39 40.21 22.74
C ASN A 885 14.21 39.07 22.15
N ALA A 886 13.77 38.53 21.01
CA ALA A 886 14.41 37.39 20.38
C ALA A 886 14.45 37.53 18.86
N LYS A 887 15.46 36.95 18.23
CA LYS A 887 15.49 36.70 16.79
C LYS A 887 15.81 35.25 16.53
N GLU A 888 15.12 34.69 15.56
CA GLU A 888 15.29 33.31 15.13
C GLU A 888 15.61 33.30 13.64
N LYS A 889 16.60 32.50 13.25
CA LYS A 889 16.98 32.29 11.85
C LYS A 889 17.07 30.81 11.58
N ILE A 890 16.21 30.34 10.69
CA ILE A 890 16.12 28.96 10.25
C ILE A 890 16.55 28.90 8.80
N ARG A 891 17.38 27.92 8.44
CA ARG A 891 17.80 27.68 7.06
C ARG A 891 17.86 26.18 6.80
N ALA A 892 17.30 25.73 5.69
CA ALA A 892 17.48 24.39 5.17
C ALA A 892 18.04 24.50 3.75
N ASN A 893 19.23 23.96 3.53
CA ASN A 893 19.90 23.95 2.24
C ASN A 893 20.00 22.50 1.77
N THR A 894 19.62 22.21 0.54
CA THR A 894 19.76 20.89 -0.08
C THR A 894 20.49 21.03 -1.41
N TYR A 895 21.56 20.28 -1.57
CA TYR A 895 22.34 20.15 -2.79
C TYR A 895 22.17 18.72 -3.29
N GLY A 896 21.92 18.56 -4.58
CA GLY A 896 21.70 17.27 -5.21
C GLY A 896 22.45 17.19 -6.54
N TYR A 897 22.99 16.01 -6.81
CA TYR A 897 23.52 15.64 -8.10
C TYR A 897 23.01 14.25 -8.45
N ASN A 898 22.39 14.13 -9.62
CA ASN A 898 21.96 12.85 -10.17
C ASN A 898 22.59 12.67 -11.55
N TYR A 899 23.04 11.45 -11.83
CA TYR A 899 23.53 11.04 -13.13
C TYR A 899 22.90 9.70 -13.49
N SER A 900 22.10 9.69 -14.56
CA SER A 900 21.43 8.49 -15.07
C SER A 900 22.11 8.04 -16.35
N PHE A 901 22.44 6.76 -16.50
CA PHE A 901 23.08 6.26 -17.71
C PHE A 901 22.67 4.82 -17.94
N ASP A 902 22.07 4.54 -19.11
CA ASP A 902 21.43 3.26 -19.39
C ASP A 902 20.43 2.89 -18.27
N ASP A 903 20.61 1.75 -17.60
CA ASP A 903 19.79 1.31 -16.45
C ASP A 903 20.37 1.77 -15.10
N ASN A 904 21.48 2.52 -15.09
CA ASN A 904 22.23 2.90 -13.89
C ASN A 904 21.89 4.32 -13.41
N GLN A 905 22.01 4.54 -12.11
CA GLN A 905 21.78 5.83 -11.48
C GLN A 905 22.74 6.09 -10.33
N LEU A 906 23.51 7.18 -10.40
CA LEU A 906 24.28 7.72 -9.30
C LEU A 906 23.56 8.94 -8.73
N GLY A 907 23.36 8.95 -7.41
CA GLY A 907 22.80 10.07 -6.66
C GLY A 907 23.75 10.50 -5.54
N ILE A 908 24.00 11.79 -5.41
CA ILE A 908 24.72 12.40 -4.30
C ILE A 908 23.87 13.55 -3.80
N SER A 909 23.62 13.61 -2.49
CA SER A 909 22.92 14.73 -1.89
C SER A 909 23.52 15.13 -0.56
N PHE A 910 23.54 16.43 -0.30
CA PHE A 910 23.89 17.01 0.97
C PHE A 910 22.75 17.92 1.41
N SER A 911 22.25 17.74 2.62
CA SER A 911 21.26 18.64 3.22
C SER A 911 21.75 19.15 4.57
N GLN A 912 21.50 20.41 4.87
CA GLN A 912 21.81 21.03 6.16
C GLN A 912 20.63 21.86 6.63
N GLY A 913 20.14 21.58 7.84
CA GLY A 913 19.07 22.31 8.52
C GLY A 913 19.61 22.98 9.78
N THR A 914 19.50 24.29 9.87
CA THR A 914 19.93 25.08 11.04
C THR A 914 18.76 25.84 11.64
N ASP A 915 18.68 25.92 12.98
CA ASP A 915 17.78 26.81 13.72
C ASP A 915 18.55 27.52 14.82
N VAL A 916 18.73 28.84 14.67
CA VAL A 916 19.46 29.67 15.64
C VAL A 916 18.54 30.72 16.23
N ARG A 917 18.36 30.68 17.55
CA ARG A 917 17.55 31.65 18.31
C ARG A 917 18.39 32.40 19.34
N ASP A 918 18.55 33.70 19.13
CA ASP A 918 19.23 34.60 20.07
C ASP A 918 18.21 35.39 20.89
N ASN A 919 18.34 35.33 22.22
CA ASN A 919 17.58 36.12 23.18
C ASN A 919 18.40 37.34 23.63
N TYR A 920 17.94 38.52 23.24
CA TYR A 920 18.61 39.79 23.48
C TYR A 920 18.34 40.39 24.86
N THR A 921 17.27 39.96 25.54
CA THR A 921 16.98 40.42 26.91
C THR A 921 17.83 39.69 27.94
N LEU A 922 18.02 38.38 27.77
CA LEU A 922 18.90 37.55 28.59
C LEU A 922 20.34 37.53 28.07
N ASN A 923 20.59 38.11 26.90
CA ASN A 923 21.88 38.11 26.20
C ASN A 923 22.48 36.70 26.07
N MET A 924 21.68 35.75 25.59
CA MET A 924 22.06 34.36 25.44
C MET A 924 21.48 33.75 24.15
N ARG A 925 22.13 32.71 23.64
CA ARG A 925 21.57 31.86 22.58
C ARG A 925 20.72 30.77 23.22
N GLU A 926 19.43 30.76 22.92
CA GLU A 926 18.46 29.80 23.47
C GLU A 926 18.42 28.50 22.68
N LEU A 927 18.67 28.55 21.38
CA LEU A 927 18.63 27.39 20.48
C LEU A 927 19.72 27.55 19.41
N ASP A 928 20.45 26.47 19.12
CA ASP A 928 21.49 26.43 18.07
C ASP A 928 21.56 25.03 17.47
N VAL A 929 20.61 24.71 16.59
CA VAL A 929 20.54 23.44 15.87
C VAL A 929 21.32 23.53 14.56
N ASP A 930 22.10 22.49 14.23
CA ASP A 930 22.85 22.37 12.97
C ASP A 930 22.91 20.92 12.49
N ASN A 931 21.79 20.44 11.96
CA ASN A 931 21.64 19.07 11.47
C ASN A 931 22.14 18.95 10.03
N LYS A 932 22.88 17.89 9.70
CA LYS A 932 23.37 17.63 8.33
C LYS A 932 23.12 16.19 7.92
N ILE A 933 22.84 15.98 6.64
CA ILE A 933 22.67 14.67 6.03
C ILE A 933 23.51 14.63 4.77
N TYR A 934 24.39 13.65 4.69
CA TYR A 934 25.18 13.32 3.50
C TYR A 934 24.70 11.98 3.00
N LYS A 935 24.27 11.91 1.75
CA LYS A 935 23.80 10.66 1.14
C LYS A 935 24.48 10.45 -0.20
N VAL A 936 24.98 9.24 -0.40
CA VAL A 936 25.47 8.75 -1.69
C VAL A 936 24.73 7.45 -1.98
N SER A 937 24.15 7.36 -3.17
CA SER A 937 23.49 6.15 -3.64
C SER A 937 23.92 5.81 -5.06
N PHE A 938 24.17 4.55 -5.34
CA PHE A 938 24.47 4.06 -6.67
C PHE A 938 23.62 2.83 -6.95
N LEU A 939 22.85 2.89 -8.04
CA LEU A 939 22.14 1.77 -8.62
C LEU A 939 22.87 1.39 -9.91
N ASP A 940 23.47 0.21 -9.93
CA ASP A 940 23.82 -0.52 -11.14
C ASP A 940 22.58 -1.34 -11.51
N GLY A 941 21.84 -0.96 -12.56
CA GLY A 941 20.58 -1.57 -12.95
C GLY A 941 20.73 -2.65 -14.03
N GLY A 942 19.59 -3.24 -14.43
CA GLY A 942 19.51 -4.26 -15.46
C GLY A 942 19.22 -5.67 -14.91
N ASP A 943 19.69 -6.70 -15.59
CA ASP A 943 19.47 -8.10 -15.15
C ASP A 943 20.29 -8.48 -13.91
N VAL A 944 21.31 -7.70 -13.53
CA VAL A 944 21.98 -7.82 -12.23
C VAL A 944 22.00 -6.46 -11.60
N GLU A 945 21.34 -6.34 -10.47
CA GLU A 945 21.20 -5.08 -9.77
C GLU A 945 22.18 -5.03 -8.61
N ASN A 946 22.93 -3.93 -8.52
CA ASN A 946 23.68 -3.58 -7.33
C ASN A 946 23.19 -2.23 -6.83
N TYR A 947 22.58 -2.21 -5.66
CA TYR A 947 22.20 -0.98 -4.98
C TYR A 947 23.13 -0.74 -3.80
N TYR A 948 23.80 0.40 -3.80
CA TYR A 948 24.63 0.87 -2.70
C TYR A 948 24.01 2.16 -2.19
N ALA A 949 23.86 2.29 -0.89
CA ALA A 949 23.52 3.56 -0.25
C ALA A 949 24.33 3.74 1.02
N VAL A 950 24.89 4.93 1.18
CA VAL A 950 25.55 5.35 2.41
C VAL A 950 24.95 6.68 2.82
N THR A 951 24.50 6.76 4.05
CA THR A 951 23.99 7.98 4.67
C THR A 951 24.79 8.25 5.93
N TYR A 952 25.27 9.48 6.08
CA TYR A 952 25.84 9.98 7.32
C TYR A 952 25.02 11.18 7.77
N GLU A 953 24.46 11.10 8.96
CA GLU A 953 23.60 12.10 9.57
C GLU A 953 24.29 12.63 10.83
N ASP A 954 24.29 13.95 10.96
CA ASP A 954 25.01 14.71 11.97
C ASP A 954 23.99 15.60 12.69
N TYR A 955 23.56 15.22 13.89
CA TYR A 955 22.54 15.92 14.68
C TYR A 955 23.20 16.70 15.82
N LYS A 956 23.13 18.03 15.78
CA LYS A 956 23.85 18.92 16.71
C LYS A 956 22.95 20.00 17.30
N HIS A 957 22.96 20.06 18.62
CA HIS A 957 22.48 21.15 19.47
C HIS A 957 23.70 21.81 20.13
N LYS A 958 23.93 23.11 19.90
CA LYS A 958 25.15 23.82 20.33
C LYS A 958 24.91 24.81 21.47
N GLU A 959 23.66 25.04 21.82
CA GLU A 959 23.27 25.94 22.90
C GLU A 959 23.70 25.42 24.29
N ASP A 960 23.94 26.35 25.22
CA ASP A 960 24.34 25.98 26.60
C ASP A 960 23.22 25.28 27.38
N GLY A 961 21.95 25.51 27.00
CA GLY A 961 20.78 24.91 27.65
C GLY A 961 20.64 23.40 27.46
N ALA A 962 21.21 22.86 26.37
CA ALA A 962 21.19 21.42 26.09
C ALA A 962 22.35 20.65 26.78
N LYS A 963 23.30 21.35 27.40
CA LYS A 963 24.43 20.73 28.08
C LYS A 963 24.04 20.26 29.49
N ARG A 964 24.50 19.07 29.89
CA ARG A 964 24.40 18.54 31.24
C ARG A 964 25.79 18.36 31.86
N ASN A 965 25.86 18.47 33.18
CA ASN A 965 27.10 18.21 33.90
C ASN A 965 27.31 16.69 34.01
N ILE A 966 28.38 16.19 33.39
CA ILE A 966 28.80 14.79 33.45
C ILE A 966 30.24 14.78 33.96
N ASP A 967 30.45 14.21 35.14
CA ASP A 967 31.76 14.11 35.81
C ASP A 967 32.50 15.44 35.98
N GLY A 968 31.77 16.55 36.18
CA GLY A 968 32.35 17.88 36.39
C GLY A 968 32.56 18.70 35.13
N GLU A 969 32.25 18.15 33.95
CA GLU A 969 32.31 18.85 32.66
C GLU A 969 30.92 18.98 32.02
N MET A 970 30.64 20.13 31.39
CA MET A 970 29.37 20.36 30.70
C MET A 970 29.44 19.76 29.28
N ARG A 971 28.66 18.72 29.01
CA ARG A 971 28.59 18.02 27.71
C ARG A 971 27.16 17.95 27.17
N ASN A 972 26.99 17.89 25.85
CA ASN A 972 25.67 17.76 25.23
C ASN A 972 25.31 16.28 24.96
N ILE A 973 24.37 15.73 25.74
CA ILE A 973 23.93 14.33 25.60
C ILE A 973 22.93 14.08 24.46
N GLY A 974 22.37 15.15 23.90
CA GLY A 974 21.41 15.10 22.80
C GLY A 974 22.07 14.96 21.43
N ASN A 975 23.34 15.36 21.29
CA ASN A 975 24.04 15.29 20.01
C ASN A 975 24.36 13.85 19.63
N SER A 976 24.09 13.52 18.36
CA SER A 976 24.32 12.18 17.82
C SER A 976 24.76 12.22 16.36
N ASP A 977 25.48 11.20 15.96
CA ASP A 977 25.82 10.96 14.56
C ASP A 977 25.27 9.58 14.20
N VAL A 978 24.58 9.47 13.07
CA VAL A 978 24.04 8.20 12.55
C VAL A 978 24.73 7.87 11.25
N LEU A 979 25.36 6.70 11.16
CA LEU A 979 25.91 6.17 9.92
C LEU A 979 25.07 4.97 9.50
N SER A 980 24.48 5.04 8.31
CA SER A 980 23.72 3.95 7.71
C SER A 980 24.36 3.53 6.39
N LEU A 981 24.57 2.23 6.22
CA LEU A 981 25.06 1.61 5.00
C LEU A 981 24.08 0.53 4.57
N THR A 982 23.72 0.57 3.29
CA THR A 982 22.90 -0.45 2.63
C THR A 982 23.63 -0.90 1.39
N TYR A 983 23.77 -2.22 1.24
CA TYR A 983 24.18 -2.84 0.01
C TYR A 983 23.23 -3.97 -0.34
N GLU A 984 22.79 -4.00 -1.58
CA GLU A 984 21.93 -5.05 -2.10
C GLU A 984 22.42 -5.47 -3.47
N TYR A 985 22.75 -6.76 -3.60
CA TYR A 985 23.11 -7.43 -4.84
C TYR A 985 21.98 -8.38 -5.22
N ARG A 986 21.47 -8.28 -6.45
CA ARG A 986 20.44 -9.19 -6.99
C ARG A 986 20.86 -9.67 -8.37
N ASP A 987 21.18 -10.96 -8.51
CA ASP A 987 21.45 -11.57 -9.82
C ASP A 987 20.20 -12.22 -10.41
N LYS A 988 19.61 -11.59 -11.43
CA LYS A 988 18.44 -12.08 -12.16
C LYS A 988 18.83 -12.84 -13.44
N ARG A 989 20.13 -13.02 -13.74
CA ARG A 989 20.64 -13.72 -14.95
C ARG A 989 20.95 -15.18 -14.64
N PHE A 990 20.23 -16.08 -15.30
CA PHE A 990 20.61 -17.49 -15.38
C PHE A 990 21.16 -17.76 -16.79
N THR A 991 22.39 -18.29 -16.93
CA THR A 991 22.94 -18.62 -18.26
C THR A 991 22.18 -19.78 -18.88
N ASP A 992 22.24 -19.95 -20.21
CA ASP A 992 21.63 -21.12 -20.84
C ASP A 992 22.25 -22.43 -20.36
N GLU A 993 23.53 -22.45 -19.98
CA GLU A 993 24.22 -23.62 -19.41
C GLU A 993 23.83 -23.86 -17.95
N GLU A 994 23.57 -22.81 -17.16
CA GLU A 994 23.06 -22.91 -15.78
C GLU A 994 21.57 -23.24 -15.74
N LEU A 995 20.76 -22.64 -16.61
CA LEU A 995 19.37 -23.03 -16.85
C LEU A 995 19.33 -24.46 -17.36
N LYS A 996 20.27 -24.87 -18.23
CA LYS A 996 20.44 -26.26 -18.62
C LYS A 996 20.83 -27.11 -17.44
N ASN A 997 21.76 -26.75 -16.56
CA ASN A 997 22.11 -27.56 -15.39
C ASN A 997 20.95 -27.66 -14.39
N TYR A 998 20.23 -26.56 -14.15
CA TYR A 998 19.00 -26.56 -13.36
C TYR A 998 17.93 -27.41 -14.03
N ALA A 999 17.83 -27.39 -15.36
CA ALA A 999 16.93 -28.23 -16.15
C ALA A 999 17.43 -29.68 -16.34
N GLU A 1000 18.73 -29.98 -16.31
CA GLU A 1000 19.33 -31.32 -16.32
C GLU A 1000 19.00 -31.98 -15.00
N LEU A 1001 19.17 -31.24 -13.90
CA LEU A 1001 18.71 -31.63 -12.57
C LEU A 1001 17.19 -31.82 -12.58
N GLU A 1002 16.41 -30.85 -13.06
CA GLU A 1002 14.94 -30.88 -13.09
C GLU A 1002 14.37 -32.06 -13.90
N PHE A 1003 14.84 -32.23 -15.13
CA PHE A 1003 14.27 -33.14 -16.13
C PHE A 1003 15.04 -34.45 -16.30
N ASP A 1004 16.15 -34.65 -15.57
CA ASP A 1004 17.03 -35.84 -15.61
C ASP A 1004 17.52 -36.19 -17.03
N LYS A 1005 17.82 -35.15 -17.81
CA LYS A 1005 18.23 -35.22 -19.22
C LYS A 1005 19.63 -34.63 -19.38
N ASP A 1006 20.39 -35.13 -20.36
CA ASP A 1006 21.68 -34.56 -20.76
C ASP A 1006 21.46 -33.16 -21.38
N SER A 1007 22.33 -32.19 -21.10
CA SER A 1007 22.24 -30.78 -21.53
C SER A 1007 22.07 -30.59 -23.03
N ASN A 1008 22.44 -31.59 -23.83
CA ASN A 1008 22.28 -31.58 -25.29
C ASN A 1008 20.88 -32.00 -25.75
N THR A 1009 20.02 -32.45 -24.83
CA THR A 1009 18.67 -33.00 -25.10
C THR A 1009 17.53 -32.17 -24.51
N LEU A 1010 17.84 -31.08 -23.79
CA LEU A 1010 16.86 -30.15 -23.19
C LEU A 1010 16.23 -29.20 -24.22
N SER A 1011 14.91 -29.02 -24.16
CA SER A 1011 14.15 -28.13 -25.06
C SER A 1011 14.09 -26.68 -24.56
N GLN A 1012 13.87 -25.73 -25.48
CA GLN A 1012 13.71 -24.31 -25.12
C GLN A 1012 12.50 -24.06 -24.20
N ALA A 1013 11.40 -24.81 -24.37
CA ALA A 1013 10.22 -24.68 -23.50
C ALA A 1013 10.50 -25.10 -22.05
N GLU A 1014 11.34 -26.12 -21.84
CA GLU A 1014 11.81 -26.56 -20.51
C GLU A 1014 12.68 -25.49 -19.84
N LEU A 1015 13.54 -24.80 -20.60
CA LEU A 1015 14.36 -23.68 -20.10
C LEU A 1015 13.53 -22.43 -19.77
N TYR A 1016 12.49 -22.12 -20.55
CA TYR A 1016 11.56 -21.01 -20.26
C TYR A 1016 10.71 -21.29 -19.00
N ARG A 1017 10.32 -22.54 -18.77
CA ARG A 1017 9.54 -22.94 -17.58
C ARG A 1017 10.32 -22.77 -16.29
N VAL A 1018 11.60 -23.19 -16.28
CA VAL A 1018 12.52 -22.95 -15.16
C VAL A 1018 12.73 -21.45 -14.92
N ARG A 1019 12.70 -20.62 -15.97
CA ARG A 1019 12.84 -19.15 -15.86
C ARG A 1019 11.61 -18.45 -15.27
N ASP A 1020 10.41 -18.97 -15.53
CA ASP A 1020 9.13 -18.40 -15.06
C ASP A 1020 8.90 -18.64 -13.56
N ILE A 1021 9.27 -19.83 -13.07
CA ILE A 1021 9.23 -20.20 -11.64
C ILE A 1021 10.06 -19.23 -10.79
N LEU A 1022 11.09 -18.59 -11.36
CA LEU A 1022 12.06 -17.77 -10.63
C LEU A 1022 11.72 -16.25 -10.59
N ARG A 1023 10.54 -15.78 -11.07
CA ARG A 1023 10.31 -14.34 -11.36
C ARG A 1023 9.09 -13.61 -10.72
N ASP A 1024 8.08 -14.23 -10.08
CA ASP A 1024 6.77 -13.55 -9.84
C ASP A 1024 6.32 -13.40 -8.35
N ARG A 1025 6.07 -12.15 -7.87
CA ARG A 1025 5.28 -11.79 -6.63
C ARG A 1025 5.05 -10.25 -6.49
N GLU A 1026 4.04 -9.67 -7.14
CA GLU A 1026 3.75 -8.20 -7.05
C GLU A 1026 2.27 -7.80 -6.76
N ARG A 1027 1.38 -8.71 -6.33
CA ARG A 1027 -0.08 -8.44 -6.20
C ARG A 1027 -0.62 -8.02 -4.81
N ASN A 1028 0.20 -7.78 -3.78
CA ASN A 1028 -0.28 -7.79 -2.38
C ASN A 1028 -0.62 -6.45 -1.70
N SER A 1029 -0.81 -5.32 -2.40
CA SER A 1029 -1.01 -4.01 -1.74
C SER A 1029 -2.43 -3.71 -1.20
N VAL A 1030 -3.39 -4.65 -1.29
CA VAL A 1030 -4.81 -4.42 -0.90
C VAL A 1030 -5.34 -5.43 0.14
N ASN A 1031 -4.55 -6.45 0.51
CA ASN A 1031 -4.98 -7.49 1.44
C ASN A 1031 -4.45 -7.24 2.86
N PHE A 1032 -5.26 -7.55 3.88
CA PHE A 1032 -4.79 -7.59 5.26
C PHE A 1032 -3.77 -8.72 5.44
N ASN A 1033 -2.64 -8.39 6.07
CA ASN A 1033 -1.58 -9.34 6.34
C ASN A 1033 -1.81 -10.03 7.70
N LEU A 1034 -2.81 -10.92 7.76
CA LEU A 1034 -3.32 -11.50 9.01
C LEU A 1034 -2.54 -12.73 9.52
N ASN A 1035 -1.60 -13.23 8.72
CA ASN A 1035 -0.95 -14.52 8.93
C ASN A 1035 0.58 -14.42 9.03
N SER A 1036 1.16 -13.23 9.13
CA SER A 1036 2.62 -13.09 9.26
C SER A 1036 2.97 -12.46 10.58
N ILE A 1037 3.69 -13.21 11.41
CA ILE A 1037 4.42 -12.64 12.53
C ILE A 1037 5.84 -12.27 12.10
N MET A 1038 6.28 -12.72 10.91
CA MET A 1038 7.55 -12.28 10.32
C MET A 1038 7.48 -12.20 8.78
N TYR A 1039 7.08 -11.06 8.21
CA TYR A 1039 7.64 -10.69 6.89
C TYR A 1039 8.97 -9.98 7.12
N ASP A 1040 10.00 -10.76 7.44
CA ASP A 1040 11.38 -10.33 7.27
C ASP A 1040 11.62 -10.07 5.77
N ARG A 1041 11.48 -8.80 5.34
CA ARG A 1041 11.95 -8.33 4.03
C ARG A 1041 13.47 -8.60 3.84
N PHE A 1042 14.17 -8.93 4.92
CA PHE A 1042 15.57 -9.31 4.96
C PHE A 1042 15.86 -10.83 4.83
N ASN A 1043 14.94 -11.73 5.22
CA ASN A 1043 15.21 -13.18 5.31
C ASN A 1043 14.44 -14.06 4.32
N SER A 1044 13.76 -13.48 3.32
CA SER A 1044 13.22 -14.28 2.23
C SER A 1044 14.34 -14.71 1.27
N LEU A 1045 14.55 -16.02 1.13
CA LEU A 1045 15.21 -16.60 -0.03
C LEU A 1045 14.40 -16.23 -1.27
N GLY A 1046 14.61 -15.03 -1.82
CA GLY A 1046 14.12 -14.71 -3.15
C GLY A 1046 14.75 -15.66 -4.16
N ASP A 1047 14.01 -16.03 -5.21
CA ASP A 1047 14.44 -16.97 -6.26
C ASP A 1047 15.49 -16.37 -7.23
N TYR A 1048 16.34 -15.48 -6.73
CA TYR A 1048 17.48 -14.91 -7.44
C TYR A 1048 18.65 -15.89 -7.44
N LYS A 1049 19.46 -15.90 -8.51
CA LYS A 1049 20.65 -16.78 -8.64
C LYS A 1049 21.60 -16.59 -7.45
N ARG A 1050 21.77 -15.34 -7.07
CA ARG A 1050 22.54 -14.87 -5.92
C ARG A 1050 21.86 -13.61 -5.40
N ASN A 1051 21.67 -13.54 -4.10
CA ASN A 1051 21.18 -12.36 -3.41
C ASN A 1051 22.11 -12.09 -2.25
N PHE A 1052 22.52 -10.84 -2.07
CA PHE A 1052 23.29 -10.46 -0.90
C PHE A 1052 22.81 -9.10 -0.42
N LYS A 1053 22.37 -9.04 0.83
CA LYS A 1053 21.93 -7.82 1.47
C LYS A 1053 22.78 -7.57 2.70
N VAL A 1054 23.25 -6.35 2.84
CA VAL A 1054 23.92 -5.88 4.04
C VAL A 1054 23.27 -4.57 4.43
N TYR A 1055 22.84 -4.50 5.68
CA TYR A 1055 22.43 -3.29 6.34
C TYR A 1055 23.27 -3.13 7.59
N LEU A 1056 23.75 -1.91 7.81
CA LEU A 1056 24.45 -1.53 9.00
C LEU A 1056 24.00 -0.12 9.37
N MET A 1057 23.56 0.05 10.61
CA MET A 1057 23.31 1.34 11.22
C MET A 1057 24.10 1.40 12.52
N ALA A 1058 24.79 2.51 12.73
CA ALA A 1058 25.47 2.80 13.99
C ALA A 1058 25.17 4.25 14.40
N GLN A 1059 24.59 4.40 15.58
CA GLN A 1059 24.35 5.70 16.21
C GLN A 1059 25.39 5.94 17.29
N ARG A 1060 26.14 7.04 17.17
CA ARG A 1060 27.14 7.48 18.15
C ARG A 1060 26.59 8.62 19.00
N ASN A 1061 26.72 8.50 20.32
CA ASN A 1061 26.49 9.59 21.27
C ASN A 1061 27.73 10.50 21.40
N GLU A 1062 27.60 11.79 21.10
CA GLU A 1062 28.77 12.70 21.10
C GLU A 1062 29.31 12.97 22.51
N ALA A 1063 28.46 13.20 23.51
CA ALA A 1063 28.94 13.41 24.89
C ALA A 1063 29.71 12.22 25.45
N ARG A 1064 29.32 11.00 25.06
CA ARG A 1064 30.06 9.79 25.44
C ARG A 1064 31.41 9.74 24.73
N TYR A 1065 31.45 10.07 23.43
CA TYR A 1065 32.68 10.13 22.65
C TYR A 1065 33.66 11.20 23.16
N ASP A 1066 33.17 12.38 23.52
CA ASP A 1066 33.98 13.44 24.14
C ASP A 1066 34.53 13.05 25.51
N LYS A 1067 33.90 12.08 26.19
CA LYS A 1067 34.33 11.56 27.48
C LYS A 1067 35.36 10.44 27.35
N THR A 1068 35.17 9.53 26.40
CA THR A 1068 36.01 8.33 26.25
C THR A 1068 37.12 8.49 25.22
N GLY A 1069 36.91 9.32 24.20
CA GLY A 1069 37.72 9.39 22.99
C GLY A 1069 37.57 8.16 22.08
N ASP A 1070 36.65 7.24 22.41
CA ASP A 1070 36.50 5.94 21.75
C ASP A 1070 35.12 5.82 21.09
N LEU A 1071 35.12 5.56 19.78
CA LEU A 1071 33.91 5.48 18.96
C LEU A 1071 33.01 4.33 19.41
N TRP A 1072 33.58 3.15 19.66
CA TRP A 1072 32.86 1.93 19.98
C TRP A 1072 32.23 1.99 21.37
N ASP A 1073 32.93 2.57 22.34
CA ASP A 1073 32.40 2.81 23.70
C ASP A 1073 31.34 3.90 23.77
N SER A 1074 31.04 4.53 22.62
CA SER A 1074 30.11 5.65 22.47
C SER A 1074 28.95 5.36 21.54
N LEU A 1075 28.84 4.14 21.02
CA LEU A 1075 27.68 3.71 20.24
C LEU A 1075 26.49 3.52 21.18
N GLU A 1076 25.42 4.27 20.91
CA GLU A 1076 24.13 4.23 21.61
C GLU A 1076 23.24 3.13 21.04
N GLU A 1077 23.34 2.90 19.73
CA GLU A 1077 22.57 1.88 19.03
C GLU A 1077 23.41 1.33 17.87
N VAL A 1078 23.38 0.00 17.70
CA VAL A 1078 23.98 -0.70 16.56
C VAL A 1078 23.00 -1.73 16.06
N ASN A 1079 22.60 -1.58 14.81
CA ASN A 1079 21.77 -2.55 14.09
C ASN A 1079 22.55 -3.04 12.87
N ALA A 1080 22.77 -4.34 12.75
CA ALA A 1080 23.42 -4.91 11.58
C ALA A 1080 22.71 -6.17 11.10
N LYS A 1081 22.39 -6.19 9.81
CA LYS A 1081 21.71 -7.31 9.15
C LYS A 1081 22.52 -7.73 7.93
N ILE A 1082 22.94 -8.98 7.88
CA ILE A 1082 23.66 -9.57 6.74
C ILE A 1082 22.89 -10.77 6.27
N PHE A 1083 22.55 -10.80 4.99
CA PHE A 1083 21.93 -11.94 4.33
C PHE A 1083 22.71 -12.27 3.08
N TYR A 1084 23.17 -13.50 2.95
CA TYR A 1084 23.76 -14.02 1.73
C TYR A 1084 22.97 -15.24 1.29
N SER A 1085 22.54 -15.26 0.03
CA SER A 1085 22.09 -16.48 -0.62
C SER A 1085 22.76 -16.72 -1.97
N GLN A 1086 23.12 -17.97 -2.23
CA GLN A 1086 23.63 -18.44 -3.51
C GLN A 1086 23.16 -19.85 -3.78
N ASN A 1087 22.71 -20.11 -5.01
CA ASN A 1087 22.34 -21.46 -5.45
C ASN A 1087 21.40 -22.15 -4.45
N ARG A 1088 20.49 -21.36 -3.86
CA ARG A 1088 19.50 -21.78 -2.87
C ARG A 1088 20.03 -22.11 -1.47
N TYR A 1089 21.28 -21.80 -1.15
CA TYR A 1089 21.80 -21.79 0.22
C TYR A 1089 21.86 -20.36 0.72
N GLY A 1090 21.30 -20.10 1.90
CA GLY A 1090 21.23 -18.82 2.56
C GLY A 1090 21.88 -18.85 3.95
N ILE A 1091 22.50 -17.75 4.35
CA ILE A 1091 22.88 -17.47 5.74
C ILE A 1091 22.45 -16.04 6.06
N GLY A 1092 21.72 -15.89 7.14
CA GLY A 1092 21.31 -14.61 7.71
C GLY A 1092 21.94 -14.41 9.08
N TYR A 1093 22.25 -13.16 9.40
CA TYR A 1093 22.67 -12.75 10.74
C TYR A 1093 22.14 -11.35 11.03
N GLU A 1094 21.53 -11.20 12.20
CA GLU A 1094 20.96 -9.97 12.71
C GLU A 1094 21.50 -9.71 14.12
N ILE A 1095 21.80 -8.46 14.42
CA ILE A 1095 22.20 -7.99 15.74
C ILE A 1095 21.64 -6.61 15.99
N ASP A 1096 21.09 -6.45 17.20
CA ASP A 1096 20.64 -5.19 17.76
C ASP A 1096 21.28 -5.03 19.15
N ASP A 1097 22.00 -3.93 19.37
CA ASP A 1097 22.74 -3.67 20.62
C ASP A 1097 22.49 -2.23 21.07
N ASN A 1098 21.83 -2.07 22.22
CA ASN A 1098 21.38 -0.79 22.73
C ASN A 1098 22.15 -0.39 24.00
N ALA A 1099 22.49 0.90 24.10
CA ALA A 1099 23.15 1.50 25.25
C ALA A 1099 22.66 2.91 25.50
N GLY A 1100 22.81 3.42 26.72
CA GLY A 1100 22.37 4.77 27.03
C GLY A 1100 22.79 5.29 28.40
N TRP A 1101 22.48 6.57 28.64
CA TRP A 1101 22.72 7.24 29.92
C TRP A 1101 21.65 6.88 30.95
N ASN A 1102 22.03 6.19 32.02
CA ASN A 1102 21.23 6.04 33.24
C ASN A 1102 21.78 6.97 34.33
N LYS A 1103 21.09 8.10 34.55
CA LYS A 1103 21.57 9.24 35.36
C LYS A 1103 22.90 9.78 34.80
N ASP A 1104 24.01 9.55 35.50
CA ASP A 1104 25.36 10.02 35.12
C ASP A 1104 26.25 8.87 34.58
N LYS A 1105 25.70 7.65 34.44
CA LYS A 1105 26.44 6.45 34.05
C LYS A 1105 25.93 5.90 32.71
N TRP A 1106 26.87 5.52 31.85
CA TRP A 1106 26.58 4.84 30.58
C TRP A 1106 26.48 3.33 30.82
N ASN A 1107 25.35 2.73 30.44
CA ASN A 1107 25.12 1.29 30.58
C ASN A 1107 24.59 0.71 29.27
N LYS A 1108 24.85 -0.57 29.02
CA LYS A 1108 24.10 -1.35 28.03
C LYS A 1108 22.67 -1.57 28.54
N VAL A 1109 21.71 -1.56 27.63
CA VAL A 1109 20.29 -1.73 27.91
C VAL A 1109 19.92 -3.18 27.62
N ASP A 1110 20.09 -3.59 26.38
CA ASP A 1110 19.81 -4.94 25.89
C ASP A 1110 20.66 -5.24 24.66
N ARG A 1111 20.67 -6.53 24.29
CA ARG A 1111 21.28 -7.02 23.07
C ARG A 1111 20.55 -8.26 22.57
N GLU A 1112 20.31 -8.28 21.28
CA GLU A 1112 19.75 -9.44 20.58
C GLU A 1112 20.65 -9.89 19.44
N HIS A 1113 20.78 -11.21 19.27
CA HIS A 1113 21.40 -11.83 18.11
C HIS A 1113 20.47 -12.88 17.52
N LYS A 1114 20.38 -12.89 16.19
CA LYS A 1114 19.69 -13.95 15.46
C LYS A 1114 20.57 -14.45 14.32
N VAL A 1115 20.93 -15.73 14.37
CA VAL A 1115 21.65 -16.41 13.28
C VAL A 1115 20.64 -17.30 12.57
N SER A 1116 20.59 -17.25 11.24
CA SER A 1116 19.77 -18.14 10.43
C SER A 1116 20.61 -18.80 9.33
N LEU A 1117 20.39 -20.09 9.10
CA LEU A 1117 20.90 -20.83 7.95
C LEU A 1117 19.70 -21.34 7.19
N MET A 1118 19.79 -21.28 5.87
CA MET A 1118 18.78 -21.82 4.97
C MET A 1118 19.48 -22.59 3.84
N ALA A 1119 18.91 -23.66 3.34
CA ALA A 1119 19.45 -24.41 2.21
C ALA A 1119 18.33 -25.09 1.44
N LYS A 1120 18.36 -25.05 0.11
CA LYS A 1120 17.58 -25.96 -0.75
C LYS A 1120 18.56 -26.82 -1.57
N ILE A 1121 18.59 -28.13 -1.34
CA ILE A 1121 19.60 -29.06 -1.88
C ILE A 1121 18.98 -30.11 -2.81
N GLY A 1122 19.04 -29.95 -4.13
CA GLY A 1122 18.53 -30.96 -5.07
C GLY A 1122 18.07 -30.34 -6.39
N LYS A 1123 17.15 -31.01 -7.09
CA LYS A 1123 16.49 -30.48 -8.29
C LYS A 1123 15.72 -29.20 -7.94
N PRO A 1124 15.58 -28.25 -8.88
CA PRO A 1124 14.77 -27.05 -8.67
C PRO A 1124 13.39 -27.32 -8.06
N SER A 1125 12.79 -28.43 -8.48
CA SER A 1125 11.50 -28.97 -8.06
C SER A 1125 11.51 -29.95 -6.88
N GLN A 1126 12.70 -30.46 -6.53
CA GLN A 1126 12.92 -31.59 -5.62
C GLN A 1126 14.29 -31.46 -4.92
N GLY A 1127 14.38 -30.78 -3.79
CA GLY A 1127 15.56 -30.81 -2.91
C GLY A 1127 15.31 -30.89 -1.40
N TRP A 1128 16.40 -30.93 -0.62
CA TRP A 1128 16.32 -30.77 0.81
C TRP A 1128 16.17 -29.30 1.19
N ASN A 1129 15.06 -28.91 1.82
CA ASN A 1129 14.88 -27.58 2.39
C ASN A 1129 15.28 -27.62 3.86
N ILE A 1130 16.37 -26.97 4.21
CA ILE A 1130 16.88 -26.93 5.59
C ILE A 1130 16.82 -25.48 6.05
N ARG A 1131 16.17 -25.20 7.18
CA ARG A 1131 16.23 -23.91 7.86
C ARG A 1131 16.66 -24.15 9.30
N THR A 1132 17.64 -23.42 9.79
CA THR A 1132 18.00 -23.48 11.21
C THR A 1132 18.23 -22.08 11.72
N TYR A 1133 17.80 -21.76 12.93
CA TYR A 1133 18.12 -20.48 13.54
C TYR A 1133 18.42 -20.62 15.03
N ALA A 1134 19.10 -19.61 15.54
CA ALA A 1134 19.39 -19.44 16.95
C ALA A 1134 19.18 -17.97 17.33
N LYS A 1135 18.30 -17.72 18.31
CA LYS A 1135 18.04 -16.42 18.91
C LYS A 1135 18.76 -16.34 20.27
N PHE A 1136 19.41 -15.22 20.54
CA PHE A 1136 20.09 -14.94 21.80
C PHE A 1136 19.68 -13.57 22.28
N TYR A 1137 19.10 -13.47 23.47
CA TYR A 1137 18.62 -12.21 24.03
C TYR A 1137 19.23 -11.98 25.42
N GLU A 1138 19.79 -10.80 25.63
CA GLU A 1138 20.40 -10.36 26.88
C GLU A 1138 19.80 -9.03 27.33
N ASN A 1139 19.06 -9.03 28.45
CA ASN A 1139 18.61 -7.79 29.09
C ASN A 1139 19.55 -7.44 30.26
N TYR A 1140 20.26 -6.31 30.15
CA TYR A 1140 21.26 -5.90 31.15
C TYR A 1140 20.65 -5.13 32.34
N ASN A 1141 19.38 -4.73 32.24
CA ASN A 1141 18.66 -4.01 33.30
C ASN A 1141 17.90 -4.95 34.26
N ASP A 1142 17.60 -6.18 33.86
CA ASP A 1142 16.94 -7.17 34.71
C ASP A 1142 17.93 -7.93 35.60
N LYS A 1143 18.10 -7.46 36.84
CA LYS A 1143 18.92 -8.14 37.87
C LYS A 1143 18.27 -9.41 38.43
N SER A 1144 17.05 -9.77 38.02
CA SER A 1144 16.37 -10.98 38.49
C SER A 1144 16.90 -12.26 37.81
N ALA A 1145 17.67 -12.11 36.72
CA ALA A 1145 18.35 -13.19 35.99
C ALA A 1145 19.44 -13.92 36.80
N GLU A 1146 20.09 -13.27 37.78
CA GLU A 1146 21.14 -13.90 38.60
C GLU A 1146 20.63 -15.06 39.49
N ASN A 1147 19.30 -15.18 39.68
CA ASN A 1147 18.69 -16.18 40.57
C ASN A 1147 17.88 -17.28 39.84
N ARG A 1148 17.85 -17.35 38.49
CA ARG A 1148 17.02 -18.31 37.74
C ARG A 1148 17.71 -18.85 36.49
N ASN A 1149 17.39 -20.08 36.07
CA ASN A 1149 18.05 -20.90 35.04
C ASN A 1149 17.99 -20.36 33.57
N LYS A 1150 17.81 -19.05 33.32
CA LYS A 1150 17.80 -18.50 31.95
C LYS A 1150 19.23 -18.48 31.39
N LYS A 1151 19.46 -19.16 30.26
CA LYS A 1151 20.73 -19.05 29.50
C LYS A 1151 20.60 -17.90 28.49
N SER A 1152 21.71 -17.39 27.97
CA SER A 1152 21.70 -16.33 26.92
C SER A 1152 21.08 -16.78 25.60
N LEU A 1153 20.89 -18.09 25.40
CA LEU A 1153 20.16 -18.67 24.29
C LEU A 1153 18.66 -18.56 24.56
N ASP A 1154 17.94 -17.79 23.75
CA ASP A 1154 16.51 -17.55 23.91
C ASP A 1154 15.69 -18.56 23.10
N GLY A 1155 16.15 -18.96 21.91
CA GLY A 1155 15.52 -19.99 21.10
C GLY A 1155 16.43 -20.69 20.08
N LEU A 1156 16.14 -21.94 19.75
CA LEU A 1156 16.77 -22.74 18.69
C LEU A 1156 15.70 -23.43 17.84
N GLY A 1157 15.75 -23.22 16.52
CA GLY A 1157 14.90 -23.93 15.56
C GLY A 1157 15.72 -24.67 14.51
N ILE A 1158 15.29 -25.87 14.14
CA ILE A 1158 15.82 -26.67 13.02
C ILE A 1158 14.65 -27.25 12.25
N GLU A 1159 14.67 -27.06 10.93
CA GLU A 1159 13.74 -27.60 9.96
C GLU A 1159 14.55 -28.28 8.86
N ILE A 1160 14.21 -29.51 8.49
CA ILE A 1160 14.87 -30.33 7.47
C ILE A 1160 13.79 -31.04 6.65
N GLY A 1161 13.37 -30.44 5.56
CA GLY A 1161 12.67 -31.06 4.43
C GLY A 1161 13.63 -31.80 3.50
N ARG A 1162 13.22 -32.93 2.93
CA ARG A 1162 13.85 -33.66 1.82
C ARG A 1162 12.82 -34.05 0.78
N GLU A 1163 12.89 -33.43 -0.37
CA GLU A 1163 12.10 -33.77 -1.54
C GLU A 1163 12.79 -34.89 -2.36
N PHE A 1164 12.02 -35.90 -2.78
CA PHE A 1164 12.46 -37.14 -3.41
C PHE A 1164 11.58 -37.47 -4.62
N GLY A 1165 11.77 -36.81 -5.76
CA GLY A 1165 10.81 -37.07 -6.83
C GLY A 1165 9.48 -36.43 -6.45
N TYR A 1166 8.58 -37.29 -6.03
CA TYR A 1166 7.17 -37.07 -5.86
C TYR A 1166 6.73 -36.88 -4.40
N TYR A 1167 7.65 -36.93 -3.42
CA TYR A 1167 7.36 -36.77 -1.99
C TYR A 1167 8.45 -36.04 -1.21
N GLN A 1168 8.10 -35.36 -0.11
CA GLN A 1168 8.98 -34.71 0.84
C GLN A 1168 8.92 -35.39 2.21
N TRP A 1169 10.05 -35.58 2.89
CA TRP A 1169 10.09 -35.82 4.33
C TRP A 1169 10.55 -34.56 5.05
N ALA A 1170 9.82 -34.02 6.01
CA ALA A 1170 10.23 -32.88 6.82
C ALA A 1170 10.45 -33.26 8.30
N LEU A 1171 11.51 -32.77 8.92
CA LEU A 1171 11.77 -32.88 10.35
C LEU A 1171 11.93 -31.45 10.90
N ALA A 1172 11.05 -31.02 11.80
CA ALA A 1172 11.14 -29.76 12.51
C ALA A 1172 11.37 -29.99 14.00
N TYR A 1173 12.16 -29.13 14.63
CA TYR A 1173 12.42 -29.09 16.06
C TYR A 1173 12.64 -27.65 16.48
N GLU A 1174 11.92 -27.20 17.51
CA GLU A 1174 12.14 -25.92 18.15
C GLU A 1174 12.27 -26.09 19.67
N GLN A 1175 13.12 -25.27 20.27
CA GLN A 1175 13.23 -25.06 21.69
C GLN A 1175 13.28 -23.57 21.99
N GLU A 1176 12.34 -23.06 22.79
CA GLU A 1176 12.23 -21.64 23.13
C GLU A 1176 12.04 -21.44 24.64
N TYR A 1177 12.50 -20.30 25.16
CA TYR A 1177 12.34 -19.92 26.55
C TYR A 1177 11.02 -19.18 26.79
N ASP A 1178 10.10 -19.80 27.52
CA ASP A 1178 8.82 -19.18 27.88
C ASP A 1178 8.95 -18.36 29.17
N LEU A 1179 8.60 -17.08 29.11
CA LEU A 1179 8.64 -16.13 30.22
C LEU A 1179 7.58 -16.40 31.30
N GLY A 1180 6.41 -16.92 30.92
CA GLY A 1180 5.29 -17.28 31.80
C GLY A 1180 5.61 -18.50 32.66
N THR A 1181 6.24 -19.51 32.07
CA THR A 1181 6.62 -20.75 32.78
C THR A 1181 8.04 -20.71 33.34
N ARG A 1182 8.88 -19.79 32.86
CA ARG A 1182 10.29 -19.60 33.25
C ARG A 1182 11.14 -20.85 33.02
N ASP A 1183 10.83 -21.64 32.00
CA ASP A 1183 11.59 -22.83 31.58
C ASP A 1183 11.59 -22.92 30.04
N TYR A 1184 12.43 -23.80 29.49
CA TYR A 1184 12.45 -24.04 28.04
C TYR A 1184 11.39 -25.07 27.64
N GLU A 1185 10.52 -24.70 26.71
CA GLU A 1185 9.59 -25.61 26.05
C GLU A 1185 10.23 -26.16 24.76
N TRP A 1186 9.79 -27.33 24.30
CA TRP A 1186 10.27 -27.87 23.02
C TRP A 1186 9.16 -28.55 22.23
N ARG A 1187 9.25 -28.42 20.91
CA ARG A 1187 8.33 -28.98 19.93
C ARG A 1187 9.15 -29.75 18.88
N ALA A 1188 8.69 -30.93 18.47
CA ALA A 1188 9.33 -31.72 17.42
C ALA A 1188 8.28 -32.33 16.50
N ALA A 1189 8.55 -32.39 15.19
CA ALA A 1189 7.66 -32.98 14.20
C ALA A 1189 8.45 -33.67 13.10
N LEU A 1190 8.10 -34.91 12.75
CA LEU A 1190 8.51 -35.62 11.54
C LEU A 1190 7.29 -35.76 10.63
N GLN A 1191 7.43 -35.50 9.34
CA GLN A 1191 6.32 -35.37 8.41
C GLN A 1191 6.67 -35.95 7.05
N PHE A 1192 5.71 -36.55 6.36
CA PHE A 1192 5.79 -37.03 4.98
C PHE A 1192 4.73 -36.33 4.14
N THR A 1193 5.10 -35.75 3.01
CA THR A 1193 4.24 -34.95 2.13
C THR A 1193 4.41 -35.42 0.70
N LEU A 1194 3.37 -35.44 -0.14
CA LEU A 1194 3.60 -35.60 -1.59
C LEU A 1194 3.88 -34.23 -2.21
N LEU A 1195 4.89 -34.10 -3.06
CA LEU A 1195 5.22 -32.81 -3.69
C LEU A 1195 4.22 -32.40 -4.77
N ALA A 1196 3.44 -33.36 -5.25
CA ALA A 1196 2.24 -33.11 -6.02
C ALA A 1196 1.11 -32.49 -5.18
N PHE A 1197 1.19 -32.53 -3.85
CA PHE A 1197 0.25 -31.96 -2.88
C PHE A 1197 1.01 -31.37 -1.66
N PRO A 1198 1.85 -30.33 -1.86
CA PRO A 1198 2.76 -29.79 -0.85
C PRO A 1198 2.07 -29.36 0.45
N ASP A 1199 0.80 -28.96 0.37
CA ASP A 1199 0.00 -28.54 1.53
C ASP A 1199 -0.64 -29.72 2.30
N LYS A 1200 -0.48 -30.97 1.84
CA LYS A 1200 -1.13 -32.16 2.41
C LYS A 1200 -0.10 -33.24 2.79
N PRO A 1201 0.44 -33.16 4.02
CA PRO A 1201 1.25 -34.25 4.57
C PRO A 1201 0.44 -35.54 4.71
N ILE A 1202 0.92 -36.67 4.18
CA ILE A 1202 0.27 -37.99 4.28
C ILE A 1202 0.34 -38.55 5.70
N PHE A 1203 1.46 -38.40 6.40
CA PHE A 1203 1.57 -38.79 7.80
C PHE A 1203 2.68 -38.01 8.51
N GLY A 1204 2.54 -37.83 9.81
CA GLY A 1204 3.55 -37.23 10.66
C GLY A 1204 3.50 -37.75 12.09
N LEU A 1205 4.63 -37.64 12.79
CA LEU A 1205 4.79 -38.01 14.19
C LEU A 1205 5.53 -36.85 14.87
N GLY A 1206 4.94 -36.26 15.89
CA GLY A 1206 5.53 -35.17 16.65
C GLY A 1206 5.49 -35.41 18.15
N ALA A 1207 6.03 -34.47 18.89
CA ALA A 1207 5.85 -34.37 20.33
C ALA A 1207 6.07 -32.94 20.80
N THR A 1208 5.26 -32.51 21.76
CA THR A 1208 5.41 -31.24 22.46
C THR A 1208 5.67 -31.51 23.95
N THR A 1209 6.40 -30.62 24.62
CA THR A 1209 6.54 -30.63 26.08
C THR A 1209 6.19 -29.25 26.61
N GLY A 1210 5.10 -29.19 27.37
CA GLY A 1210 4.66 -27.95 28.03
C GLY A 1210 5.27 -27.75 29.42
N ALA A 1211 4.88 -26.63 30.04
CA ALA A 1211 5.21 -26.15 31.39
C ALA A 1211 5.34 -27.19 32.53
N ASP A 1212 4.58 -28.30 32.47
CA ASP A 1212 4.55 -29.34 33.50
C ASP A 1212 5.56 -30.48 33.26
N LYS A 1213 6.42 -30.34 32.24
CA LYS A 1213 7.43 -31.33 31.78
C LYS A 1213 6.82 -32.63 31.29
N ARG A 1214 5.53 -32.67 30.93
CA ARG A 1214 4.95 -33.81 30.23
C ARG A 1214 5.19 -33.69 28.74
N THR A 1215 5.77 -34.74 28.18
CA THR A 1215 5.85 -34.92 26.73
C THR A 1215 4.58 -35.61 26.24
N THR A 1216 3.84 -34.95 25.36
CA THR A 1216 2.67 -35.50 24.67
C THR A 1216 3.08 -35.92 23.25
N PRO A 1217 2.89 -37.20 22.87
CA PRO A 1217 3.14 -37.64 21.50
C PRO A 1217 1.99 -37.20 20.60
N ASP A 1218 2.34 -36.66 19.45
CA ASP A 1218 1.39 -36.24 18.44
C ASP A 1218 1.51 -37.12 17.19
N THR A 1219 0.37 -37.51 16.63
CA THR A 1219 0.33 -38.32 15.43
C THR A 1219 -0.61 -37.70 14.43
N TYR A 1220 -0.14 -37.58 13.20
CA TYR A 1220 -0.87 -36.94 12.11
C TYR A 1220 -0.96 -37.92 10.94
N LEU A 1221 -2.12 -38.00 10.28
CA LEU A 1221 -2.35 -38.78 9.08
C LEU A 1221 -3.24 -37.94 8.17
N PHE A 1222 -2.73 -37.55 7.00
CA PHE A 1222 -3.34 -36.62 6.05
C PHE A 1222 -3.65 -35.21 6.61
N ASP A 1223 -3.24 -34.93 7.85
CA ASP A 1223 -3.22 -33.65 8.56
C ASP A 1223 -1.75 -33.35 8.91
N GLY A 1224 -1.37 -32.11 9.24
CA GLY A 1224 -0.05 -31.89 9.84
C GLY A 1224 0.18 -30.50 10.39
N LEU A 1225 1.13 -30.40 11.32
CA LEU A 1225 1.77 -29.13 11.61
C LEU A 1225 2.50 -28.68 10.35
N LYS A 1226 2.29 -27.44 9.94
CA LYS A 1226 3.27 -26.82 9.06
C LYS A 1226 4.56 -26.68 9.86
N PRO A 1227 5.73 -26.88 9.26
CA PRO A 1227 6.98 -26.54 9.92
C PRO A 1227 7.01 -25.08 10.42
N GLU A 1228 6.30 -24.20 9.72
CA GLU A 1228 6.03 -22.81 10.11
C GLU A 1228 5.24 -22.69 11.43
N ASP A 1229 4.31 -23.62 11.71
CA ASP A 1229 3.54 -23.68 12.96
C ASP A 1229 4.36 -24.26 14.14
N VAL A 1230 5.64 -24.62 13.89
CA VAL A 1230 6.61 -25.16 14.87
C VAL A 1230 7.72 -24.15 15.17
N ILE A 1231 7.72 -22.97 14.54
CA ILE A 1231 8.83 -21.99 14.54
C ILE A 1231 8.44 -20.66 15.23
N ASP A 1232 7.19 -20.53 15.67
CA ASP A 1232 6.62 -19.40 16.41
C ASP A 1232 5.91 -19.89 17.68
#